data_AF-A0A5C6ANH8-F1
#
_entry.id   AF-A0A5C6ANH8-F1
#
_cell.length_a   1.000
_cell.length_b   1.000
_cell.length_c   1.000
_cell.angle_alpha   90.00
_cell.angle_beta   90.00
_cell.angle_gamma   90.00
#
_symmetry.space_group_name_H-M   'P 1'
#
loop_
_entity.id
_entity.type
_entity.pdbx_description
1 polymer ?
#
loop_
_entity_poly.entity_id
_entity_poly.type
_entity_poly.pdbx_seq_one_letter_code
_entity_poly.pdbx_strand_id
1 'polypeptide(L)'
;MDDSLTSDAEAAIQLATTLLVRAAALQTPAERRQQSELDRMIGHDADKATLVEMTDQAFRTHTPARVADQLTHLLDVQGVPRFFSPVEQAMLKGFQAFGEYLPGVAVPLVKEKMRRETANVILPAEQQWLREHLTDRNRHGVQMNVNLLGEAILGEAEAMRRMQRVLELLKMPEVQCVSVKISTLYSQVSPLAFQYTVNVVADRLENLYRTASQEIHAASGKNKFVYLDMEEYRDLHLTTETLMEALSREGLDDCHAGIALQAYIPDSFGVMKRLIDWSTHRVQNGGRPLTIRLVKGANMEMERVEAAIAGFDQAPYHTKIETDANYKRMLRHLLDAAADGFIRVGVASHNLFDVALAMIWTEQRGASDHVQFEMLEGMANHQRRAISEHDVPMLLYAPACQRKDFINAIGYLIRRLDENTGAQNFLRHAYRLKPDTPEFKSLAGGFRESLEQSEKPTLDSQRNQDRFATPIQPPKVAVVPEFVNEPDTDWALPRHSLWAQQIIDRWLPRCDANATEIPLLIGGETAMGKRSESTDPSRPGVMVAHYEQASADQARQAVQMAKTDRSGWRAMTADQRRELLRTTAQNLRVRRADLIGAMIADGGKTIMEADPEVSEAIDFCEFYSLSAEQYYSPQWQEFHQLSVRPRGVVAVISPWNFPLAIPCGGIASALSAGNTVILKPSGNTVLVAWLLCQAFWDAGVPHDSLQLITCSGATAEEALVRNPDVDSVILTGSTQTARRMMSVRPDLHLLAETGGKNATIVSAMADRDLAIKHVVHSAFGHSGQKCSATSLLLLQDEVFHDETFRETLADAVRSITVGSAWDLHTKMGPLISPPSEVLTRGMKTLQDAESWLVMPEHVVNNPCLYRPGVKWNIREGGFMHRTELFGPVLGVMRYSRLEHAIEIVRGTGYGLTSGLESLDDREIELWRQSIHAGNLYINRPTTGAIVLRQPFGGVGLSAYGPGVKAGGPHYVLPLMRVQDAVAPQPYHEGGDESLDRPIAAWAKATIDQCDDPGIESPQLAHALESQRAAVEQEYSRQHDTFRLLGQDNLRRYRPASGLTIRFTPDDSLRDVLLALTAAVTAGTPTTLSIDPAVAYELREILESSADHEPGMIHPLEESADELVERITAGDVHRLRLLHATDSRSAESIAAAATLTTIMDAPVVAAGQIECLRYLSEQSISYDYHRYGNLGRRAAEQRTQPSANLQNA
;
A
#
# COMPACT_ATOMS: atom_id res chain seq x y z
N MET A 1 -0.60 -49.99 -0.76
CA MET A 1 -0.87 -48.70 -1.44
C MET A 1 0.30 -48.31 -2.33
N ASP A 2 1.57 -48.47 -1.92
CA ASP A 2 2.74 -48.10 -2.75
C ASP A 2 2.82 -48.82 -4.12
N ASP A 3 2.56 -50.13 -4.17
CA ASP A 3 2.68 -50.88 -5.45
C ASP A 3 1.63 -50.46 -6.50
N SER A 4 0.42 -50.01 -6.08
CA SER A 4 -0.63 -49.59 -7.01
C SER A 4 -0.40 -48.18 -7.56
N LEU A 5 0.07 -47.24 -6.71
CA LEU A 5 0.38 -45.88 -7.16
C LEU A 5 1.57 -45.86 -8.12
N THR A 6 2.57 -46.70 -7.87
CA THR A 6 3.72 -46.88 -8.77
C THR A 6 3.27 -47.42 -10.14
N SER A 7 2.35 -48.38 -10.14
CA SER A 7 1.75 -48.92 -11.37
C SER A 7 0.96 -47.86 -12.16
N ASP A 8 0.14 -47.06 -11.48
CA ASP A 8 -0.63 -45.99 -12.10
C ASP A 8 0.27 -44.89 -12.68
N ALA A 9 1.35 -44.54 -11.99
CA ALA A 9 2.35 -43.59 -12.48
C ALA A 9 2.97 -44.05 -13.80
N GLU A 10 3.43 -45.30 -13.88
CA GLU A 10 4.03 -45.82 -15.11
C GLU A 10 3.02 -45.92 -16.26
N ALA A 11 1.78 -46.33 -15.97
CA ALA A 11 0.71 -46.35 -16.97
C ALA A 11 0.41 -44.95 -17.52
N ALA A 12 0.32 -43.94 -16.66
CA ALA A 12 0.09 -42.56 -17.06
C ALA A 12 1.28 -41.99 -17.87
N ILE A 13 2.52 -42.30 -17.49
CA ILE A 13 3.72 -41.89 -18.23
C ILE A 13 3.77 -42.53 -19.62
N GLN A 14 3.38 -43.80 -19.73
CA GLN A 14 3.32 -44.51 -21.01
C GLN A 14 2.23 -43.96 -21.93
N LEU A 15 1.04 -43.65 -21.39
CA LEU A 15 -0.02 -43.02 -22.15
C LEU A 15 0.36 -41.60 -22.58
N ALA A 16 0.94 -40.80 -21.67
CA ALA A 16 1.45 -39.46 -21.98
C ALA A 16 2.52 -39.50 -23.09
N THR A 17 3.40 -40.50 -23.07
CA THR A 17 4.39 -40.77 -24.13
C THR A 17 3.72 -41.01 -25.48
N THR A 18 2.68 -41.85 -25.50
CA THR A 18 1.92 -42.17 -26.71
C THR A 18 1.21 -40.94 -27.26
N LEU A 19 0.54 -40.17 -26.39
CA LEU A 19 -0.13 -38.92 -26.74
C LEU A 19 0.85 -37.89 -27.29
N LEU A 20 2.04 -37.75 -26.70
CA LEU A 20 3.07 -36.82 -27.12
C LEU A 20 3.62 -37.16 -28.51
N VAL A 21 3.91 -38.44 -28.77
CA VAL A 21 4.33 -38.92 -30.11
C VAL A 21 3.25 -38.67 -31.15
N ARG A 22 1.98 -38.96 -30.81
CA ARG A 22 0.86 -38.72 -31.71
C ARG A 22 0.64 -37.22 -31.97
N ALA A 23 0.73 -36.39 -30.94
CA ALA A 23 0.61 -34.95 -31.03
C ALA A 23 1.68 -34.34 -31.96
N ALA A 24 2.93 -34.82 -31.88
CA ALA A 24 4.00 -34.41 -32.78
C ALA A 24 3.69 -34.77 -34.25
N ALA A 25 3.09 -35.94 -34.49
CA ALA A 25 2.66 -36.34 -35.83
C ALA A 25 1.50 -35.48 -36.38
N LEU A 26 0.59 -35.05 -35.51
CA LEU A 26 -0.56 -34.20 -35.84
C LEU A 26 -0.22 -32.71 -35.93
N GLN A 27 1.03 -32.33 -35.67
CA GLN A 27 1.45 -30.95 -35.64
C GLN A 27 1.67 -30.37 -37.05
N THR A 28 0.98 -29.28 -37.36
CA THR A 28 1.03 -28.61 -38.66
C THR A 28 2.31 -27.76 -38.83
N PRO A 29 2.72 -27.45 -40.08
CA PRO A 29 3.86 -26.56 -40.33
C PRO A 29 3.71 -25.13 -39.78
N ALA A 30 2.47 -24.65 -39.60
CA ALA A 30 2.19 -23.37 -38.98
C ALA A 30 2.41 -23.44 -37.46
N GLU A 31 1.88 -24.47 -36.81
CA GLU A 31 2.06 -24.70 -35.37
C GLU A 31 3.54 -24.93 -35.00
N ARG A 32 4.33 -25.62 -35.84
CA ARG A 32 5.79 -25.77 -35.62
C ARG A 32 6.53 -24.44 -35.66
N ARG A 33 6.12 -23.51 -36.54
CA ARG A 33 6.72 -22.17 -36.62
C ARG A 33 6.39 -21.35 -35.38
N GLN A 34 5.11 -21.28 -35.01
CA GLN A 34 4.64 -20.61 -33.80
C GLN A 34 5.31 -21.17 -32.53
N GLN A 35 5.48 -22.49 -32.47
CA GLN A 35 6.18 -23.17 -31.39
C GLN A 35 7.64 -22.75 -31.28
N SER A 36 8.37 -22.70 -32.41
CA SER A 36 9.76 -22.25 -32.43
C SER A 36 9.93 -20.77 -32.02
N GLU A 37 8.89 -19.95 -32.19
CA GLU A 37 8.85 -18.55 -31.75
C GLU A 37 8.65 -18.46 -30.23
N LEU A 38 7.62 -19.14 -29.69
CA LEU A 38 7.34 -19.21 -28.25
C LEU A 38 8.53 -19.82 -27.48
N ASP A 39 9.12 -20.88 -27.99
CA ASP A 39 10.29 -21.53 -27.39
C ASP A 39 11.51 -20.60 -27.26
N ARG A 40 11.73 -19.73 -28.26
CA ARG A 40 12.80 -18.73 -28.21
C ARG A 40 12.50 -17.65 -27.16
N MET A 41 11.22 -17.30 -27.01
CA MET A 41 10.75 -16.30 -26.03
C MET A 41 10.87 -16.80 -24.58
N ILE A 42 10.59 -18.07 -24.32
CA ILE A 42 10.56 -18.65 -22.96
C ILE A 42 11.97 -19.02 -22.45
N GLY A 43 12.94 -19.19 -23.34
CA GLY A 43 14.29 -19.64 -22.99
C GLY A 43 15.15 -18.66 -22.19
N HIS A 44 14.79 -17.36 -22.16
CA HIS A 44 15.57 -16.30 -21.51
C HIS A 44 14.66 -15.34 -20.71
N ASP A 45 14.77 -15.34 -19.39
CA ASP A 45 13.89 -14.56 -18.50
C ASP A 45 13.98 -13.03 -18.74
N ALA A 46 15.16 -12.52 -19.12
CA ALA A 46 15.36 -11.12 -19.47
C ALA A 46 14.62 -10.69 -20.76
N ASP A 47 14.60 -11.57 -21.78
CA ASP A 47 13.90 -11.30 -23.03
C ASP A 47 12.37 -11.30 -22.82
N LYS A 48 11.89 -12.18 -21.94
CA LYS A 48 10.48 -12.22 -21.51
C LYS A 48 10.07 -10.94 -20.77
N ALA A 49 10.86 -10.51 -19.79
CA ALA A 49 10.60 -9.26 -19.06
C ALA A 49 10.52 -8.07 -20.03
N THR A 50 11.46 -8.01 -20.98
CA THR A 50 11.48 -6.95 -22.01
C THR A 50 10.21 -6.94 -22.87
N LEU A 51 9.72 -8.11 -23.31
CA LEU A 51 8.48 -8.18 -24.08
C LEU A 51 7.25 -7.76 -23.26
N VAL A 52 7.18 -8.19 -22.00
CA VAL A 52 6.09 -7.81 -21.08
C VAL A 52 6.08 -6.30 -20.90
N GLU A 53 7.22 -5.68 -20.62
CA GLU A 53 7.34 -4.24 -20.41
C GLU A 53 7.07 -3.46 -21.71
N MET A 54 7.55 -3.91 -22.87
CA MET A 54 7.21 -3.29 -24.17
C MET A 54 5.71 -3.34 -24.45
N THR A 55 5.06 -4.46 -24.14
CA THR A 55 3.62 -4.63 -24.37
C THR A 55 2.81 -3.78 -23.40
N ASP A 56 3.19 -3.79 -22.13
CA ASP A 56 2.46 -3.14 -21.04
C ASP A 56 2.68 -1.62 -21.01
N GLN A 57 3.90 -1.15 -21.21
CA GLN A 57 4.25 0.26 -20.99
C GLN A 57 4.12 1.08 -22.27
N ALA A 58 4.64 0.60 -23.39
CA ALA A 58 4.81 1.46 -24.56
C ALA A 58 3.49 1.89 -25.23
N PHE A 59 2.42 1.09 -25.07
CA PHE A 59 1.15 1.33 -25.73
C PHE A 59 0.08 2.00 -24.84
N ARG A 60 0.44 2.47 -23.65
CA ARG A 60 -0.48 3.17 -22.73
C ARG A 60 -0.98 4.51 -23.26
N THR A 61 -0.16 5.18 -24.07
CA THR A 61 -0.52 6.40 -24.79
C THR A 61 -1.06 6.13 -26.20
N HIS A 62 -1.98 6.97 -26.64
CA HIS A 62 -2.49 7.03 -28.01
C HIS A 62 -1.61 7.87 -28.93
N THR A 63 -0.69 8.66 -28.38
CA THR A 63 0.20 9.56 -29.13
C THR A 63 1.33 8.77 -29.79
N PRO A 64 1.38 8.63 -31.13
CA PRO A 64 2.36 7.75 -31.79
C PRO A 64 3.81 8.13 -31.51
N ALA A 65 4.11 9.42 -31.41
CA ALA A 65 5.46 9.89 -31.10
C ALA A 65 5.91 9.43 -29.70
N ARG A 66 5.02 9.50 -28.70
CA ARG A 66 5.32 9.07 -27.33
C ARG A 66 5.43 7.55 -27.21
N VAL A 67 4.63 6.78 -27.96
CA VAL A 67 4.80 5.33 -28.08
C VAL A 67 6.17 4.99 -28.66
N ALA A 68 6.59 5.68 -29.74
CA ALA A 68 7.86 5.42 -30.39
C ALA A 68 9.04 5.72 -29.46
N ASP A 69 9.02 6.87 -28.80
CA ASP A 69 10.03 7.25 -27.79
C ASP A 69 10.12 6.23 -26.64
N GLN A 70 8.99 5.78 -26.08
CA GLN A 70 9.03 4.74 -25.03
C GLN A 70 9.55 3.40 -25.55
N LEU A 71 9.16 2.98 -26.76
CA LEU A 71 9.69 1.76 -27.37
C LEU A 71 11.21 1.87 -27.59
N THR A 72 11.71 2.99 -28.10
CA THR A 72 13.15 3.24 -28.29
C THR A 72 13.88 3.18 -26.95
N HIS A 73 13.40 3.90 -25.93
CA HIS A 73 13.99 3.91 -24.60
C HIS A 73 14.05 2.51 -23.98
N LEU A 74 12.95 1.75 -24.05
CA LEU A 74 12.95 0.37 -23.62
C LEU A 74 14.01 -0.43 -24.39
N LEU A 75 14.05 -0.36 -25.72
CA LEU A 75 15.05 -1.10 -26.50
C LEU A 75 16.51 -0.66 -26.23
N ASP A 76 16.74 0.60 -25.86
CA ASP A 76 18.07 1.13 -25.50
C ASP A 76 18.53 0.61 -24.14
N VAL A 77 17.67 0.67 -23.13
CA VAL A 77 17.95 0.19 -21.78
C VAL A 77 18.01 -1.35 -21.75
N GLN A 78 17.20 -2.00 -22.57
CA GLN A 78 16.88 -3.41 -22.44
C GLN A 78 17.55 -4.29 -23.49
N GLY A 79 17.92 -3.71 -24.63
CA GLY A 79 18.34 -4.44 -25.82
C GLY A 79 17.16 -5.01 -26.60
N VAL A 80 17.39 -5.25 -27.89
CA VAL A 80 16.41 -5.93 -28.75
C VAL A 80 16.34 -7.42 -28.37
N PRO A 81 15.16 -7.95 -28.00
CA PRO A 81 15.03 -9.33 -27.57
C PRO A 81 15.49 -10.33 -28.64
N ARG A 82 16.18 -11.40 -28.22
CA ARG A 82 16.83 -12.34 -29.14
C ARG A 82 15.85 -13.31 -29.81
N PHE A 83 14.64 -13.43 -29.29
CA PHE A 83 13.65 -14.36 -29.81
C PHE A 83 13.05 -13.93 -31.14
N PHE A 84 13.02 -12.62 -31.43
CA PHE A 84 12.62 -12.10 -32.73
C PHE A 84 13.51 -12.71 -33.84
N SER A 85 12.92 -13.02 -34.99
CA SER A 85 13.66 -13.46 -36.18
C SER A 85 14.72 -12.43 -36.60
N PRO A 86 15.78 -12.81 -37.34
CA PRO A 86 16.80 -11.86 -37.78
C PRO A 86 16.24 -10.65 -38.54
N VAL A 87 15.15 -10.85 -39.30
CA VAL A 87 14.42 -9.77 -39.99
C VAL A 87 13.73 -8.85 -38.99
N GLU A 88 13.08 -9.40 -37.97
CA GLU A 88 12.38 -8.63 -36.94
C GLU A 88 13.35 -7.89 -36.02
N GLN A 89 14.48 -8.49 -35.69
CA GLN A 89 15.56 -7.81 -34.98
C GLN A 89 16.13 -6.67 -35.82
N ALA A 90 16.32 -6.87 -37.14
CA ALA A 90 16.73 -5.81 -38.04
C ALA A 90 15.66 -4.71 -38.14
N MET A 91 14.38 -5.05 -38.14
CA MET A 91 13.27 -4.10 -38.11
C MET A 91 13.22 -3.32 -36.79
N LEU A 92 13.39 -3.96 -35.65
CA LEU A 92 13.41 -3.31 -34.34
C LEU A 92 14.65 -2.44 -34.16
N LYS A 93 15.83 -2.88 -34.63
CA LYS A 93 17.04 -2.04 -34.68
C LYS A 93 16.89 -0.87 -35.66
N GLY A 94 16.22 -1.10 -36.79
CA GLY A 94 15.86 -0.05 -37.73
C GLY A 94 14.86 0.94 -37.13
N PHE A 95 13.90 0.46 -36.34
CA PHE A 95 12.95 1.28 -35.58
C PHE A 95 13.67 2.07 -34.47
N GLN A 96 14.59 1.46 -33.75
CA GLN A 96 15.43 2.12 -32.76
C GLN A 96 16.25 3.26 -33.38
N ALA A 97 16.74 3.08 -34.62
CA ALA A 97 17.53 4.09 -35.32
C ALA A 97 16.68 5.16 -36.06
N PHE A 98 15.50 4.82 -36.57
CA PHE A 98 14.73 5.68 -37.49
C PHE A 98 13.23 5.82 -37.15
N GLY A 99 12.71 5.08 -36.18
CA GLY A 99 11.27 4.98 -35.85
C GLY A 99 10.67 6.28 -35.33
N GLU A 100 11.48 7.10 -34.66
CA GLU A 100 11.09 8.43 -34.19
C GLU A 100 10.87 9.45 -35.32
N TYR A 101 11.43 9.21 -36.52
CA TYR A 101 11.28 10.14 -37.65
C TYR A 101 9.96 9.95 -38.41
N LEU A 102 9.29 8.78 -38.30
CA LEU A 102 7.99 8.49 -38.93
C LEU A 102 7.05 7.66 -38.01
N PRO A 103 6.76 8.13 -36.78
CA PRO A 103 6.03 7.35 -35.78
C PRO A 103 4.59 7.02 -36.21
N GLY A 104 3.97 7.88 -37.01
CA GLY A 104 2.60 7.69 -37.53
C GLY A 104 2.44 6.49 -38.47
N VAL A 105 3.52 5.93 -39.02
CA VAL A 105 3.50 4.73 -39.87
C VAL A 105 4.00 3.51 -39.10
N ALA A 106 5.09 3.67 -38.35
CA ALA A 106 5.76 2.55 -37.70
C ALA A 106 4.95 1.98 -36.52
N VAL A 107 4.35 2.83 -35.68
CA VAL A 107 3.60 2.39 -34.49
C VAL A 107 2.34 1.57 -34.83
N PRO A 108 1.48 1.99 -35.78
CA PRO A 108 0.33 1.18 -36.19
C PRO A 108 0.72 -0.21 -36.71
N LEU A 109 1.83 -0.31 -37.45
CA LEU A 109 2.33 -1.60 -37.96
C LEU A 109 2.74 -2.54 -36.82
N VAL A 110 3.43 -2.02 -35.80
CA VAL A 110 3.80 -2.80 -34.61
C VAL A 110 2.57 -3.22 -33.82
N LYS A 111 1.63 -2.30 -33.55
CA LYS A 111 0.36 -2.60 -32.84
C LYS A 111 -0.45 -3.69 -33.55
N GLU A 112 -0.62 -3.57 -34.86
CA GLU A 112 -1.39 -4.53 -35.66
C GLU A 112 -0.70 -5.90 -35.72
N LYS A 113 0.64 -5.91 -35.82
CA LYS A 113 1.41 -7.15 -35.75
C LYS A 113 1.25 -7.85 -34.41
N MET A 114 1.38 -7.13 -33.29
CA MET A 114 1.19 -7.69 -31.95
C MET A 114 -0.22 -8.25 -31.74
N ARG A 115 -1.24 -7.54 -32.23
CA ARG A 115 -2.63 -8.04 -32.22
C ARG A 115 -2.76 -9.33 -33.01
N ARG A 116 -2.18 -9.40 -34.22
CA ARG A 116 -2.23 -10.60 -35.06
C ARG A 116 -1.53 -11.79 -34.41
N GLU A 117 -0.40 -11.57 -33.73
CA GLU A 117 0.34 -12.62 -33.03
C GLU A 117 -0.38 -13.11 -31.77
N THR A 118 -1.09 -12.22 -31.07
CA THR A 118 -1.87 -12.56 -29.85
C THR A 118 -3.29 -13.05 -30.14
N ALA A 119 -3.83 -12.83 -31.33
CA ALA A 119 -5.19 -13.23 -31.73
C ALA A 119 -5.43 -14.75 -31.69
N ASN A 120 -4.36 -15.55 -31.71
CA ASN A 120 -4.45 -16.99 -31.52
C ASN A 120 -4.70 -17.38 -30.06
N VAL A 121 -4.42 -16.49 -29.09
CA VAL A 121 -4.58 -16.73 -27.65
C VAL A 121 -5.80 -15.98 -27.10
N ILE A 122 -6.10 -14.79 -27.64
CA ILE A 122 -7.29 -14.00 -27.29
C ILE A 122 -8.14 -13.83 -28.53
N LEU A 123 -9.36 -14.37 -28.48
CA LEU A 123 -10.30 -14.28 -29.58
C LEU A 123 -10.87 -12.87 -29.71
N PRO A 124 -11.19 -12.42 -30.94
CA PRO A 124 -12.01 -11.24 -31.13
C PRO A 124 -13.41 -11.45 -30.53
N ALA A 125 -13.84 -10.55 -29.65
CA ALA A 125 -15.18 -10.59 -29.06
C ALA A 125 -16.25 -9.93 -29.95
N GLU A 126 -15.90 -9.36 -31.10
CA GLU A 126 -16.87 -8.86 -32.07
C GLU A 126 -17.75 -10.00 -32.58
N GLN A 127 -19.07 -9.80 -32.51
CA GLN A 127 -20.06 -10.88 -32.68
C GLN A 127 -19.89 -11.67 -33.99
N GLN A 128 -19.54 -11.00 -35.10
CA GLN A 128 -19.33 -11.66 -36.38
C GLN A 128 -18.17 -12.67 -36.31
N TRP A 129 -16.99 -12.22 -35.89
CA TRP A 129 -15.78 -13.05 -35.86
C TRP A 129 -15.86 -14.13 -34.79
N LEU A 130 -16.45 -13.80 -33.62
CA LEU A 130 -16.70 -14.78 -32.57
C LEU A 130 -17.65 -15.88 -33.06
N ARG A 131 -18.75 -15.51 -33.74
CA ARG A 131 -19.70 -16.49 -34.32
C ARG A 131 -19.02 -17.39 -35.34
N GLU A 132 -18.26 -16.81 -36.26
CA GLU A 132 -17.54 -17.55 -37.30
C GLU A 132 -16.58 -18.57 -36.67
N HIS A 133 -15.81 -18.15 -35.65
CA HIS A 133 -14.89 -19.01 -34.93
C HIS A 133 -15.60 -20.14 -34.16
N LEU A 134 -16.64 -19.81 -33.38
CA LEU A 134 -17.41 -20.80 -32.62
C LEU A 134 -18.10 -21.82 -33.55
N THR A 135 -18.64 -21.35 -34.68
CA THR A 135 -19.26 -22.23 -35.69
C THR A 135 -18.23 -23.21 -36.27
N ASP A 136 -17.01 -22.73 -36.58
CA ASP A 136 -15.94 -23.59 -37.06
C ASP A 136 -15.55 -24.65 -36.02
N ARG A 137 -15.38 -24.26 -34.74
CA ARG A 137 -15.07 -25.20 -33.66
C ARG A 137 -16.17 -26.23 -33.44
N ASN A 138 -17.43 -25.81 -33.46
CA ASN A 138 -18.57 -26.69 -33.35
C ASN A 138 -18.62 -27.74 -34.49
N ARG A 139 -18.28 -27.37 -35.73
CA ARG A 139 -18.19 -28.33 -36.85
C ARG A 139 -17.13 -29.41 -36.64
N HIS A 140 -16.08 -29.09 -35.90
CA HIS A 140 -15.01 -30.03 -35.57
C HIS A 140 -15.25 -30.78 -34.24
N GLY A 141 -16.46 -30.71 -33.68
CA GLY A 141 -16.82 -31.38 -32.42
C GLY A 141 -16.14 -30.79 -31.19
N VAL A 142 -15.61 -29.57 -31.27
CA VAL A 142 -14.92 -28.90 -30.16
C VAL A 142 -15.87 -27.96 -29.44
N GLN A 143 -16.05 -28.17 -28.13
CA GLN A 143 -16.85 -27.29 -27.28
C GLN A 143 -16.00 -26.13 -26.77
N MET A 144 -16.64 -24.97 -26.54
CA MET A 144 -15.95 -23.75 -26.13
C MET A 144 -16.60 -23.15 -24.87
N ASN A 145 -15.76 -22.76 -23.93
CA ASN A 145 -16.11 -21.91 -22.79
C ASN A 145 -15.61 -20.49 -23.05
N VAL A 146 -16.53 -19.56 -23.30
CA VAL A 146 -16.19 -18.17 -23.64
C VAL A 146 -16.08 -17.33 -22.37
N ASN A 147 -14.95 -16.64 -22.19
CA ASN A 147 -14.78 -15.64 -21.14
C ASN A 147 -14.56 -14.25 -21.74
N LEU A 148 -15.38 -13.27 -21.39
CA LEU A 148 -15.28 -11.90 -21.88
C LEU A 148 -14.28 -11.08 -21.05
N LEU A 149 -13.10 -10.84 -21.61
CA LEU A 149 -12.11 -9.89 -21.08
C LEU A 149 -12.51 -8.44 -21.40
N GLY A 150 -12.03 -7.49 -20.58
CA GLY A 150 -12.23 -6.06 -20.81
C GLY A 150 -11.66 -5.21 -19.68
N GLU A 151 -12.12 -3.96 -19.59
CA GLU A 151 -11.77 -2.99 -18.53
C GLU A 151 -11.97 -3.56 -17.12
N ALA A 152 -11.19 -3.07 -16.17
CA ALA A 152 -11.39 -3.37 -14.75
C ALA A 152 -12.76 -2.86 -14.29
N ILE A 153 -13.46 -3.68 -13.50
CA ILE A 153 -14.80 -3.33 -13.01
C ILE A 153 -14.64 -2.56 -11.71
N LEU A 154 -14.52 -1.24 -11.84
CA LEU A 154 -14.36 -0.31 -10.71
C LEU A 154 -15.69 0.29 -10.23
N GLY A 155 -16.75 0.18 -11.03
CA GLY A 155 -18.07 0.71 -10.75
C GLY A 155 -19.21 -0.24 -11.15
N GLU A 156 -20.38 0.01 -10.57
CA GLU A 156 -21.58 -0.79 -10.73
C GLU A 156 -22.17 -0.66 -12.14
N ALA A 157 -22.05 0.49 -12.80
CA ALA A 157 -22.58 0.62 -14.16
C ALA A 157 -21.80 -0.28 -15.13
N GLU A 158 -20.48 -0.37 -15.03
CA GLU A 158 -19.68 -1.33 -15.81
C GLU A 158 -19.99 -2.78 -15.44
N ALA A 159 -20.15 -3.11 -14.16
CA ALA A 159 -20.56 -4.46 -13.74
C ALA A 159 -21.88 -4.87 -14.41
N MET A 160 -22.88 -3.99 -14.41
CA MET A 160 -24.17 -4.22 -15.05
C MET A 160 -24.06 -4.31 -16.58
N ARG A 161 -23.23 -3.49 -17.23
CA ARG A 161 -22.96 -3.59 -18.68
C ARG A 161 -22.30 -4.93 -19.02
N ARG A 162 -21.34 -5.39 -18.23
CA ARG A 162 -20.67 -6.68 -18.43
C ARG A 162 -21.65 -7.84 -18.23
N MET A 163 -22.50 -7.75 -17.20
CA MET A 163 -23.58 -8.70 -16.96
C MET A 163 -24.55 -8.78 -18.16
N GLN A 164 -24.93 -7.63 -18.72
CA GLN A 164 -25.79 -7.59 -19.90
C GLN A 164 -25.13 -8.23 -21.13
N ARG A 165 -23.83 -8.00 -21.34
CA ARG A 165 -23.07 -8.63 -22.43
C ARG A 165 -22.98 -10.16 -22.28
N VAL A 166 -22.82 -10.69 -21.07
CA VAL A 166 -22.83 -12.15 -20.86
C VAL A 166 -24.22 -12.75 -21.08
N LEU A 167 -25.29 -12.03 -20.72
CA LEU A 167 -26.67 -12.46 -21.05
C LEU A 167 -26.90 -12.50 -22.56
N GLU A 168 -26.39 -11.53 -23.31
CA GLU A 168 -26.45 -11.53 -24.79
C GLU A 168 -25.64 -12.66 -25.40
N LEU A 169 -24.46 -12.94 -24.84
CA LEU A 169 -23.62 -14.05 -25.26
C LEU A 169 -24.32 -15.40 -25.01
N LEU A 170 -24.99 -15.56 -23.87
CA LEU A 170 -25.83 -16.73 -23.57
C LEU A 170 -27.01 -16.90 -24.53
N LYS A 171 -27.45 -15.86 -25.25
CA LYS A 171 -28.50 -15.97 -26.28
C LYS A 171 -27.96 -16.39 -27.65
N MET A 172 -26.64 -16.34 -27.86
CA MET A 172 -26.05 -16.76 -29.14
C MET A 172 -26.16 -18.29 -29.31
N PRO A 173 -26.74 -18.80 -30.42
CA PRO A 173 -26.94 -20.23 -30.62
C PRO A 173 -25.64 -21.05 -30.62
N GLU A 174 -24.53 -20.43 -30.99
CA GLU A 174 -23.20 -21.07 -31.09
C GLU A 174 -22.47 -21.18 -29.74
N VAL A 175 -22.96 -20.47 -28.71
CA VAL A 175 -22.37 -20.48 -27.37
C VAL A 175 -22.99 -21.59 -26.55
N GLN A 176 -22.14 -22.45 -26.00
CA GLN A 176 -22.54 -23.52 -25.09
C GLN A 176 -22.28 -23.16 -23.63
N CYS A 177 -21.13 -22.55 -23.36
CA CYS A 177 -20.61 -22.31 -22.03
C CYS A 177 -19.99 -20.91 -21.91
N VAL A 178 -20.24 -20.25 -20.78
CA VAL A 178 -19.59 -18.98 -20.43
C VAL A 178 -18.99 -19.07 -19.03
N SER A 179 -17.85 -18.41 -18.83
CA SER A 179 -17.21 -18.23 -17.53
C SER A 179 -17.40 -16.77 -17.07
N VAL A 180 -17.78 -16.59 -15.80
CA VAL A 180 -17.86 -15.28 -15.14
C VAL A 180 -17.22 -15.34 -13.76
N LYS A 181 -16.88 -14.19 -13.18
CA LYS A 181 -16.35 -14.07 -11.81
C LYS A 181 -17.33 -13.31 -10.94
N ILE A 182 -17.27 -13.47 -9.62
CA ILE A 182 -18.09 -12.65 -8.71
C ILE A 182 -17.79 -11.14 -8.85
N SER A 183 -16.54 -10.78 -9.10
CA SER A 183 -16.10 -9.41 -9.41
C SER A 183 -16.61 -8.90 -10.77
N THR A 184 -17.08 -9.79 -11.63
CA THR A 184 -17.80 -9.44 -12.87
C THR A 184 -19.24 -9.03 -12.61
N LEU A 185 -19.84 -9.60 -11.57
CA LEU A 185 -21.24 -9.41 -11.24
C LEU A 185 -21.44 -8.26 -10.28
N TYR A 186 -20.47 -7.92 -9.45
CA TYR A 186 -20.56 -6.85 -8.46
C TYR A 186 -19.20 -6.16 -8.31
N SER A 187 -19.16 -4.83 -8.39
CA SER A 187 -17.91 -4.05 -8.30
C SER A 187 -17.42 -3.87 -6.86
N GLN A 188 -18.34 -3.96 -5.89
CA GLN A 188 -18.04 -3.68 -4.48
C GLN A 188 -17.94 -4.98 -3.62
N VAL A 189 -17.45 -6.08 -4.21
CA VAL A 189 -17.22 -7.36 -3.51
C VAL A 189 -16.42 -7.10 -2.22
N SER A 190 -16.90 -7.64 -1.10
CA SER A 190 -16.32 -7.37 0.21
C SER A 190 -16.35 -8.62 1.10
N PRO A 191 -15.18 -9.24 1.37
CA PRO A 191 -15.08 -10.37 2.31
C PRO A 191 -15.53 -10.00 3.74
N LEU A 192 -15.34 -8.75 4.16
CA LEU A 192 -15.87 -8.23 5.42
C LEU A 192 -17.41 -8.31 5.48
N ALA A 193 -18.08 -7.88 4.41
CA ALA A 193 -19.54 -7.88 4.31
C ALA A 193 -20.03 -9.18 3.66
N PHE A 194 -19.58 -10.31 4.21
CA PHE A 194 -19.66 -11.62 3.57
C PHE A 194 -21.09 -11.96 3.13
N GLN A 195 -22.04 -12.01 4.06
CA GLN A 195 -23.43 -12.39 3.77
C GLN A 195 -24.13 -11.40 2.83
N TYR A 196 -23.89 -10.10 3.01
CA TYR A 196 -24.45 -9.08 2.12
C TYR A 196 -23.96 -9.27 0.68
N THR A 197 -22.65 -9.50 0.51
CA THR A 197 -22.04 -9.75 -0.80
C THR A 197 -22.61 -11.03 -1.43
N VAL A 198 -22.72 -12.11 -0.66
CA VAL A 198 -23.34 -13.37 -1.11
C VAL A 198 -24.75 -13.12 -1.65
N ASN A 199 -25.59 -12.38 -0.92
CA ASN A 199 -26.97 -12.10 -1.34
C ASN A 199 -27.03 -11.32 -2.66
N VAL A 200 -26.28 -10.22 -2.77
CA VAL A 200 -26.28 -9.36 -3.98
C VAL A 200 -25.78 -10.13 -5.20
N VAL A 201 -24.69 -10.89 -5.04
CA VAL A 201 -24.12 -11.63 -6.18
C VAL A 201 -25.01 -12.83 -6.54
N ALA A 202 -25.61 -13.51 -5.56
CA ALA A 202 -26.54 -14.61 -5.80
C ALA A 202 -27.78 -14.15 -6.58
N ASP A 203 -28.31 -12.96 -6.29
CA ASP A 203 -29.40 -12.34 -7.06
C ASP A 203 -29.04 -12.15 -8.54
N ARG A 204 -27.83 -11.66 -8.80
CA ARG A 204 -27.35 -11.43 -10.17
C ARG A 204 -27.04 -12.74 -10.87
N LEU A 205 -26.49 -13.71 -10.14
CA LEU A 205 -26.13 -15.01 -10.66
C LEU A 205 -27.36 -15.87 -11.01
N GLU A 206 -28.44 -15.78 -10.23
CA GLU A 206 -29.73 -16.41 -10.55
C GLU A 206 -30.20 -16.03 -11.96
N ASN A 207 -30.11 -14.74 -12.34
CA ASN A 207 -30.51 -14.28 -13.67
C ASN A 207 -29.71 -14.95 -14.80
N LEU A 208 -28.40 -15.16 -14.59
CA LEU A 208 -27.55 -15.85 -15.54
C LEU A 208 -27.95 -17.33 -15.65
N TYR A 209 -28.18 -18.00 -14.52
CA TYR A 209 -28.57 -19.41 -14.48
C TYR A 209 -29.94 -19.66 -15.10
N ARG A 210 -30.93 -18.81 -14.83
CA ARG A 210 -32.25 -18.91 -15.47
C ARG A 210 -32.15 -18.73 -16.98
N THR A 211 -31.36 -17.75 -17.43
CA THR A 211 -31.14 -17.52 -18.87
C THR A 211 -30.46 -18.73 -19.52
N ALA A 212 -29.37 -19.24 -18.93
CA ALA A 212 -28.67 -20.41 -19.44
C ALA A 212 -29.56 -21.66 -19.50
N SER A 213 -30.46 -21.82 -18.53
CA SER A 213 -31.41 -22.94 -18.49
C SER A 213 -32.53 -22.82 -19.53
N GLN A 214 -32.90 -21.62 -19.96
CA GLN A 214 -33.93 -21.41 -21.00
C GLN A 214 -33.37 -21.50 -22.43
N GLU A 215 -32.09 -21.18 -22.61
CA GLU A 215 -31.44 -21.15 -23.90
C GLU A 215 -30.84 -22.53 -24.28
N ILE A 216 -30.94 -22.89 -25.56
CA ILE A 216 -30.43 -24.16 -26.11
C ILE A 216 -29.23 -23.90 -27.01
N HIS A 217 -28.17 -24.69 -26.82
CA HIS A 217 -27.02 -24.68 -27.73
C HIS A 217 -27.36 -25.42 -29.02
N ALA A 218 -27.19 -24.75 -30.16
CA ALA A 218 -27.69 -25.25 -31.45
C ALA A 218 -27.04 -26.57 -31.89
N ALA A 219 -25.74 -26.75 -31.64
CA ALA A 219 -25.05 -27.95 -32.10
C ALA A 219 -25.27 -29.18 -31.19
N SER A 220 -25.49 -28.99 -29.89
CA SER A 220 -25.68 -30.11 -28.95
C SER A 220 -27.13 -30.38 -28.57
N GLY A 221 -28.05 -29.41 -28.77
CA GLY A 221 -29.44 -29.51 -28.34
C GLY A 221 -29.63 -29.49 -26.81
N LYS A 222 -28.58 -29.17 -26.05
CA LYS A 222 -28.59 -29.13 -24.58
C LYS A 222 -28.72 -27.69 -24.07
N ASN A 223 -29.21 -27.54 -22.83
CA ASN A 223 -29.19 -26.25 -22.13
C ASN A 223 -27.76 -25.73 -22.00
N LYS A 224 -27.63 -24.40 -21.94
CA LYS A 224 -26.34 -23.74 -21.80
C LYS A 224 -25.87 -23.79 -20.34
N PHE A 225 -24.61 -23.47 -20.16
CA PHE A 225 -23.87 -23.71 -18.93
C PHE A 225 -23.07 -22.47 -18.51
N VAL A 226 -23.01 -22.21 -17.20
CA VAL A 226 -22.27 -21.07 -16.63
C VAL A 226 -21.28 -21.56 -15.57
N TYR A 227 -20.01 -21.20 -15.77
CA TYR A 227 -18.93 -21.36 -14.80
C TYR A 227 -18.74 -20.11 -13.95
N LEU A 228 -18.48 -20.32 -12.66
CA LEU A 228 -17.82 -19.35 -11.80
C LEU A 228 -16.31 -19.61 -11.78
N ASP A 229 -15.54 -18.69 -12.34
CA ASP A 229 -14.08 -18.67 -12.25
C ASP A 229 -13.63 -18.00 -10.93
N MET A 230 -12.46 -18.40 -10.44
CA MET A 230 -11.80 -17.80 -9.28
C MET A 230 -10.38 -17.37 -9.64
N GLU A 231 -9.94 -16.24 -9.09
CA GLU A 231 -8.59 -15.71 -9.31
C GLU A 231 -7.81 -15.57 -8.01
N GLU A 232 -8.34 -14.78 -7.07
CA GLU A 232 -7.66 -14.42 -5.82
C GLU A 232 -8.14 -15.30 -4.65
N TYR A 233 -7.29 -15.52 -3.65
CA TYR A 233 -7.64 -16.33 -2.47
C TYR A 233 -8.88 -15.79 -1.73
N ARG A 234 -9.03 -14.46 -1.65
CA ARG A 234 -10.17 -13.80 -0.99
C ARG A 234 -11.54 -14.16 -1.59
N ASP A 235 -11.56 -14.65 -2.83
CA ASP A 235 -12.80 -15.02 -3.53
C ASP A 235 -13.24 -16.45 -3.25
N LEU A 236 -12.38 -17.32 -2.70
CA LEU A 236 -12.61 -18.77 -2.57
C LEU A 236 -13.95 -19.08 -1.86
N HIS A 237 -14.12 -18.56 -0.65
CA HIS A 237 -15.30 -18.83 0.16
C HIS A 237 -16.52 -18.06 -0.34
N LEU A 238 -16.35 -16.79 -0.73
CA LEU A 238 -17.44 -15.96 -1.28
C LEU A 238 -18.06 -16.59 -2.53
N THR A 239 -17.23 -17.05 -3.46
CA THR A 239 -17.67 -17.68 -4.71
C THR A 239 -18.43 -18.97 -4.43
N THR A 240 -17.91 -19.80 -3.51
CA THR A 240 -18.53 -21.07 -3.11
C THR A 240 -19.90 -20.85 -2.46
N GLU A 241 -20.02 -19.93 -1.49
CA GLU A 241 -21.30 -19.65 -0.84
C GLU A 241 -22.30 -19.03 -1.80
N THR A 242 -21.87 -18.07 -2.61
CA THR A 242 -22.73 -17.41 -3.61
C THR A 242 -23.34 -18.41 -4.58
N LEU A 243 -22.54 -19.37 -5.05
CA LEU A 243 -23.01 -20.45 -5.93
C LEU A 243 -24.09 -21.29 -5.27
N MET A 244 -23.82 -21.78 -4.05
CA MET A 244 -24.75 -22.64 -3.32
C MET A 244 -26.05 -21.89 -2.98
N GLU A 245 -25.95 -20.62 -2.55
CA GLU A 245 -27.10 -19.76 -2.27
C GLU A 245 -27.94 -19.53 -3.53
N ALA A 246 -27.32 -19.16 -4.65
CA ALA A 246 -28.03 -18.94 -5.91
C ALA A 246 -28.76 -20.20 -6.38
N LEU A 247 -28.09 -21.36 -6.37
CA LEU A 247 -28.66 -22.61 -6.86
C LEU A 247 -29.69 -23.25 -5.91
N SER A 248 -29.74 -22.82 -4.65
CA SER A 248 -30.75 -23.27 -3.68
C SER A 248 -32.12 -22.58 -3.88
N ARG A 249 -32.21 -21.60 -4.80
CA ARG A 249 -33.46 -20.91 -5.12
C ARG A 249 -34.39 -21.78 -5.97
N GLU A 250 -35.68 -21.59 -5.79
CA GLU A 250 -36.73 -22.37 -6.46
C GLU A 250 -36.63 -22.30 -8.00
N GLY A 251 -36.78 -23.44 -8.67
CA GLY A 251 -36.81 -23.53 -10.13
C GLY A 251 -35.43 -23.46 -10.79
N LEU A 252 -34.35 -23.71 -10.03
CA LEU A 252 -33.00 -23.87 -10.57
C LEU A 252 -32.49 -25.31 -10.48
N ASP A 253 -33.32 -26.28 -10.11
CA ASP A 253 -32.93 -27.70 -9.94
C ASP A 253 -32.29 -28.28 -11.21
N ASP A 254 -32.83 -27.94 -12.38
CA ASP A 254 -32.36 -28.39 -13.70
C ASP A 254 -31.20 -27.56 -14.29
N CYS A 255 -30.72 -26.55 -13.57
CA CYS A 255 -29.67 -25.66 -14.06
C CYS A 255 -28.31 -26.39 -14.16
N HIS A 256 -27.61 -26.17 -15.28
CA HIS A 256 -26.21 -26.55 -15.41
C HIS A 256 -25.35 -25.41 -14.85
N ALA A 257 -24.63 -25.68 -13.76
CA ALA A 257 -23.76 -24.71 -13.10
C ALA A 257 -22.45 -25.36 -12.67
N GLY A 258 -21.38 -24.57 -12.70
CA GLY A 258 -20.06 -25.06 -12.34
C GLY A 258 -19.18 -24.02 -11.69
N ILE A 259 -18.12 -24.49 -11.05
CA ILE A 259 -17.14 -23.67 -10.32
C ILE A 259 -15.73 -24.20 -10.56
N ALA A 260 -14.78 -23.29 -10.75
CA ALA A 260 -13.36 -23.62 -10.78
C ALA A 260 -12.81 -23.73 -9.35
N LEU A 261 -12.01 -24.74 -9.04
CA LEU A 261 -11.27 -24.88 -7.77
C LEU A 261 -9.77 -25.00 -8.03
N GLN A 262 -8.98 -24.29 -7.23
CA GLN A 262 -7.53 -24.15 -7.44
C GLN A 262 -6.74 -25.03 -6.47
N ALA A 263 -6.10 -26.09 -6.98
CA ALA A 263 -5.39 -27.08 -6.18
C ALA A 263 -4.12 -26.56 -5.48
N TYR A 264 -3.58 -25.41 -5.88
CA TYR A 264 -2.45 -24.77 -5.23
C TYR A 264 -2.79 -24.19 -3.84
N ILE A 265 -4.07 -24.06 -3.49
CA ILE A 265 -4.55 -23.59 -2.19
C ILE A 265 -4.86 -24.81 -1.33
N PRO A 266 -4.26 -24.97 -0.13
CA PRO A 266 -4.46 -26.16 0.69
C PRO A 266 -5.92 -26.41 1.09
N ASP A 267 -6.60 -25.37 1.57
CA ASP A 267 -7.98 -25.41 2.07
C ASP A 267 -9.03 -25.54 0.96
N SER A 268 -8.63 -25.47 -0.31
CA SER A 268 -9.50 -25.81 -1.45
C SER A 268 -9.99 -27.26 -1.40
N PHE A 269 -9.22 -28.18 -0.79
CA PHE A 269 -9.65 -29.56 -0.60
C PHE A 269 -10.82 -29.67 0.40
N GLY A 270 -10.80 -28.86 1.47
CA GLY A 270 -11.90 -28.77 2.42
C GLY A 270 -13.17 -28.23 1.76
N VAL A 271 -13.03 -27.16 0.98
CA VAL A 271 -14.12 -26.55 0.19
C VAL A 271 -14.67 -27.54 -0.83
N MET A 272 -13.81 -28.29 -1.52
CA MET A 272 -14.21 -29.33 -2.48
C MET A 272 -15.10 -30.39 -1.84
N LYS A 273 -14.71 -30.94 -0.68
CA LYS A 273 -15.53 -31.94 0.03
C LYS A 273 -16.91 -31.39 0.38
N ARG A 274 -16.97 -30.15 0.87
CA ARG A 274 -18.24 -29.48 1.18
C ARG A 274 -19.13 -29.29 -0.06
N LEU A 275 -18.55 -28.95 -1.21
CA LEU A 275 -19.28 -28.85 -2.48
C LEU A 275 -19.79 -30.21 -2.96
N ILE A 276 -19.01 -31.28 -2.81
CA ILE A 276 -19.45 -32.67 -3.10
C ILE A 276 -20.63 -33.03 -2.21
N ASP A 277 -20.53 -32.78 -0.91
CA ASP A 277 -21.60 -33.07 0.05
C ASP A 277 -22.88 -32.30 -0.31
N TRP A 278 -22.76 -30.99 -0.58
CA TRP A 278 -23.90 -30.16 -0.98
C TRP A 278 -24.52 -30.64 -2.31
N SER A 279 -23.71 -30.95 -3.32
CA SER A 279 -24.18 -31.47 -4.61
C SER A 279 -24.84 -32.83 -4.47
N THR A 280 -24.36 -33.68 -3.57
CA THR A 280 -24.96 -34.98 -3.26
C THR A 280 -26.39 -34.81 -2.75
N HIS A 281 -26.60 -33.91 -1.78
CA HIS A 281 -27.95 -33.61 -1.27
C HIS A 281 -28.85 -33.03 -2.37
N ARG A 282 -28.31 -32.13 -3.21
CA ARG A 282 -29.04 -31.55 -4.35
C ARG A 282 -29.50 -32.64 -5.33
N VAL A 283 -28.62 -33.56 -5.70
CA VAL A 283 -28.93 -34.67 -6.63
C VAL A 283 -29.96 -35.62 -6.04
N GLN A 284 -29.83 -35.95 -4.75
CA GLN A 284 -30.79 -36.80 -4.05
C GLN A 284 -32.18 -36.18 -3.97
N ASN A 285 -32.27 -34.85 -3.99
CA ASN A 285 -33.53 -34.10 -4.05
C ASN A 285 -34.03 -33.84 -5.48
N GLY A 286 -33.44 -34.48 -6.50
CA GLY A 286 -33.87 -34.39 -7.89
C GLY A 286 -33.23 -33.25 -8.71
N GLY A 287 -32.30 -32.50 -8.12
CA GLY A 287 -31.53 -31.49 -8.83
C GLY A 287 -30.38 -32.09 -9.67
N ARG A 288 -29.79 -31.27 -10.54
CA ARG A 288 -28.62 -31.67 -11.33
C ARG A 288 -27.31 -31.59 -10.54
N PRO A 289 -26.34 -32.47 -10.84
CA PRO A 289 -25.02 -32.45 -10.22
C PRO A 289 -24.25 -31.18 -10.59
N LEU A 290 -23.51 -30.64 -9.62
CA LEU A 290 -22.59 -29.52 -9.82
C LEU A 290 -21.38 -29.95 -10.67
N THR A 291 -20.91 -29.07 -11.56
CA THR A 291 -19.65 -29.29 -12.29
C THR A 291 -18.49 -28.59 -11.58
N ILE A 292 -17.48 -29.35 -11.14
CA ILE A 292 -16.27 -28.81 -10.52
C ILE A 292 -15.12 -28.88 -11.54
N ARG A 293 -14.63 -27.72 -11.97
CA ARG A 293 -13.41 -27.62 -12.79
C ARG A 293 -12.19 -27.58 -11.86
N LEU A 294 -11.36 -28.60 -11.91
CA LEU A 294 -10.11 -28.64 -11.16
C LEU A 294 -8.98 -27.98 -11.97
N VAL A 295 -8.43 -26.89 -11.45
CA VAL A 295 -7.23 -26.22 -11.99
C VAL A 295 -6.10 -26.28 -10.96
N LYS A 296 -4.85 -26.06 -11.38
CA LYS A 296 -3.73 -25.90 -10.43
C LYS A 296 -3.83 -24.54 -9.71
N GLY A 297 -3.87 -23.45 -10.47
CA GLY A 297 -3.90 -22.09 -9.95
C GLY A 297 -3.19 -21.12 -10.88
N ALA A 298 -3.59 -19.85 -10.86
CA ALA A 298 -3.22 -18.86 -11.88
C ALA A 298 -2.60 -17.56 -11.31
N ASN A 299 -2.71 -17.35 -9.99
CA ASN A 299 -2.42 -16.05 -9.37
C ASN A 299 -1.21 -16.06 -8.41
N MET A 300 -0.33 -17.06 -8.50
CA MET A 300 0.75 -17.30 -7.53
C MET A 300 1.60 -16.05 -7.23
N GLU A 301 2.05 -15.34 -8.27
CA GLU A 301 2.95 -14.18 -8.06
C GLU A 301 2.24 -13.02 -7.36
N MET A 302 0.96 -12.77 -7.67
CA MET A 302 0.16 -11.77 -6.94
C MET A 302 -0.09 -12.20 -5.50
N GLU A 303 -0.45 -13.46 -5.24
CA GLU A 303 -0.64 -13.97 -3.87
C GLU A 303 0.63 -13.82 -3.02
N ARG A 304 1.81 -14.00 -3.63
CA ARG A 304 3.11 -13.78 -2.97
C ARG A 304 3.36 -12.31 -2.65
N VAL A 305 3.10 -11.42 -3.60
CA VAL A 305 3.28 -9.97 -3.40
C VAL A 305 2.30 -9.46 -2.33
N GLU A 306 1.02 -9.81 -2.42
CA GLU A 306 0.01 -9.41 -1.45
C GLU A 306 0.32 -9.91 -0.04
N ALA A 307 0.76 -11.17 0.09
CA ALA A 307 1.20 -11.74 1.36
C ALA A 307 2.40 -10.97 1.94
N ALA A 308 3.43 -10.70 1.13
CA ALA A 308 4.61 -9.95 1.57
C ALA A 308 4.27 -8.53 2.03
N ILE A 309 3.41 -7.83 1.28
CA ILE A 309 3.00 -6.46 1.62
C ILE A 309 2.10 -6.46 2.88
N ALA A 310 1.16 -7.38 2.99
CA ALA A 310 0.23 -7.41 4.12
C ALA A 310 0.81 -8.04 5.40
N GLY A 311 2.00 -8.66 5.33
CA GLY A 311 2.60 -9.37 6.47
C GLY A 311 1.88 -10.69 6.78
N PHE A 312 1.34 -11.34 5.75
CA PHE A 312 0.67 -12.64 5.86
C PHE A 312 1.56 -13.76 5.29
N ASP A 313 1.34 -14.99 5.72
CA ASP A 313 1.87 -16.16 5.00
C ASP A 313 1.23 -16.24 3.60
N GLN A 314 1.87 -16.80 2.58
CA GLN A 314 1.19 -16.94 1.29
C GLN A 314 0.08 -18.01 1.37
N ALA A 315 -1.08 -17.76 0.76
CA ALA A 315 -2.18 -18.73 0.79
C ALA A 315 -1.86 -20.02 -0.02
N PRO A 316 -1.25 -19.95 -1.22
CA PRO A 316 -0.86 -21.15 -1.96
C PRO A 316 0.31 -21.91 -1.32
N TYR A 317 0.47 -23.18 -1.68
CA TYR A 317 1.67 -23.96 -1.34
C TYR A 317 2.97 -23.29 -1.83
N HIS A 318 4.06 -23.50 -1.10
CA HIS A 318 5.37 -22.95 -1.44
C HIS A 318 6.04 -23.70 -2.59
N THR A 319 5.76 -24.99 -2.72
CA THR A 319 6.37 -25.80 -3.77
C THR A 319 5.35 -26.27 -4.80
N LYS A 320 5.87 -26.45 -6.01
CA LYS A 320 5.08 -27.03 -7.10
C LYS A 320 4.67 -28.47 -6.81
N ILE A 321 5.55 -29.26 -6.19
CA ILE A 321 5.28 -30.68 -5.91
C ILE A 321 4.06 -30.82 -5.00
N GLU A 322 3.94 -29.95 -3.98
CA GLU A 322 2.75 -29.91 -3.11
C GLU A 322 1.47 -29.57 -3.88
N THR A 323 1.54 -28.57 -4.78
CA THR A 323 0.41 -28.23 -5.67
C THR A 323 0.01 -29.41 -6.55
N ASP A 324 0.99 -30.06 -7.20
CA ASP A 324 0.76 -31.20 -8.09
C ASP A 324 0.27 -32.45 -7.34
N ALA A 325 0.68 -32.61 -6.09
CA ALA A 325 0.23 -33.67 -5.18
C ALA A 325 -1.22 -33.42 -4.73
N ASN A 326 -1.55 -32.20 -4.31
CA ASN A 326 -2.92 -31.84 -3.95
C ASN A 326 -3.87 -31.93 -5.15
N TYR A 327 -3.42 -31.56 -6.35
CA TYR A 327 -4.20 -31.74 -7.58
C TYR A 327 -4.59 -33.20 -7.78
N LYS A 328 -3.66 -34.14 -7.60
CA LYS A 328 -3.93 -35.58 -7.75
C LYS A 328 -4.88 -36.09 -6.66
N ARG A 329 -4.69 -35.63 -5.42
CA ARG A 329 -5.60 -35.94 -4.30
C ARG A 329 -7.02 -35.47 -4.59
N MET A 330 -7.20 -34.19 -4.96
CA MET A 330 -8.50 -33.62 -5.31
C MET A 330 -9.13 -34.36 -6.50
N LEU A 331 -8.35 -34.61 -7.56
CA LEU A 331 -8.81 -35.34 -8.74
C LEU A 331 -9.39 -36.71 -8.36
N ARG A 332 -8.70 -37.48 -7.51
CA ARG A 332 -9.17 -38.81 -7.10
C ARG A 332 -10.54 -38.75 -6.43
N HIS A 333 -10.72 -37.86 -5.46
CA HIS A 333 -11.98 -37.66 -4.75
C HIS A 333 -13.11 -37.16 -5.66
N LEU A 334 -12.79 -36.25 -6.59
CA LEU A 334 -13.76 -35.78 -7.58
C LEU A 334 -14.21 -36.91 -8.51
N LEU A 335 -13.29 -37.75 -8.99
CA LEU A 335 -13.63 -38.89 -9.84
C LEU A 335 -14.45 -39.95 -9.12
N ASP A 336 -14.18 -40.19 -7.83
CA ASP A 336 -15.00 -41.09 -7.00
C ASP A 336 -16.45 -40.55 -6.91
N ALA A 337 -16.64 -39.27 -6.57
CA ALA A 337 -17.97 -38.66 -6.50
C ALA A 337 -18.67 -38.54 -7.87
N ALA A 338 -17.91 -38.44 -8.95
CA ALA A 338 -18.42 -38.42 -10.32
C ALA A 338 -18.92 -39.80 -10.77
N ALA A 339 -18.25 -40.88 -10.35
CA ALA A 339 -18.68 -42.25 -10.62
C ALA A 339 -20.04 -42.55 -9.97
N ASP A 340 -20.29 -41.97 -8.79
CA ASP A 340 -21.59 -42.06 -8.10
C ASP A 340 -22.66 -41.11 -8.70
N GLY A 341 -22.30 -40.28 -9.67
CA GLY A 341 -23.19 -39.33 -10.34
C GLY A 341 -23.53 -38.07 -9.53
N PHE A 342 -22.87 -37.83 -8.39
CA PHE A 342 -23.14 -36.69 -7.52
C PHE A 342 -22.52 -35.38 -8.01
N ILE A 343 -21.47 -35.45 -8.81
CA ILE A 343 -20.85 -34.29 -9.46
C ILE A 343 -20.50 -34.57 -10.92
N ARG A 344 -20.12 -33.52 -11.65
CA ARG A 344 -19.37 -33.60 -12.91
C ARG A 344 -17.98 -32.98 -12.71
N VAL A 345 -16.98 -33.44 -13.44
CA VAL A 345 -15.59 -33.01 -13.27
C VAL A 345 -15.04 -32.43 -14.56
N GLY A 346 -14.53 -31.20 -14.49
CA GLY A 346 -13.71 -30.59 -15.53
C GLY A 346 -12.23 -30.74 -15.19
N VAL A 347 -11.51 -31.64 -15.86
CA VAL A 347 -10.06 -31.84 -15.66
C VAL A 347 -9.32 -30.80 -16.50
N ALA A 348 -8.94 -29.66 -15.89
CA ALA A 348 -8.32 -28.55 -16.60
C ALA A 348 -6.80 -28.55 -16.45
N SER A 349 -6.09 -29.10 -17.44
CA SER A 349 -4.63 -29.19 -17.41
C SER A 349 -4.02 -29.33 -18.82
N HIS A 350 -2.85 -28.74 -18.99
CA HIS A 350 -1.96 -29.00 -20.14
C HIS A 350 -0.86 -30.01 -19.81
N ASN A 351 -0.72 -30.44 -18.56
CA ASN A 351 0.26 -31.45 -18.19
C ASN A 351 -0.25 -32.83 -18.65
N LEU A 352 0.37 -33.36 -19.72
CA LEU A 352 -0.04 -34.64 -20.30
C LEU A 352 0.05 -35.81 -19.31
N PHE A 353 0.92 -35.75 -18.30
CA PHE A 353 0.97 -36.78 -17.26
C PHE A 353 -0.29 -36.76 -16.38
N ASP A 354 -0.73 -35.57 -15.97
CA ASP A 354 -1.95 -35.42 -15.16
C ASP A 354 -3.21 -35.72 -15.99
N VAL A 355 -3.22 -35.36 -17.28
CA VAL A 355 -4.31 -35.71 -18.21
C VAL A 355 -4.39 -37.22 -18.44
N ALA A 356 -3.26 -37.87 -18.70
CA ALA A 356 -3.21 -39.33 -18.89
C ALA A 356 -3.65 -40.07 -17.63
N LEU A 357 -3.20 -39.64 -16.45
CA LEU A 357 -3.65 -40.19 -15.17
C LEU A 357 -5.16 -40.06 -15.00
N ALA A 358 -5.72 -38.87 -15.28
CA ALA A 358 -7.16 -38.64 -15.20
C ALA A 358 -7.95 -39.51 -16.19
N MET A 359 -7.48 -39.73 -17.42
CA MET A 359 -8.12 -40.63 -18.39
C MET A 359 -8.18 -42.06 -17.85
N ILE A 360 -7.05 -42.57 -17.34
CA ILE A 360 -6.95 -43.92 -16.77
C ILE A 360 -7.89 -44.07 -15.56
N TRP A 361 -7.82 -43.14 -14.61
CA TRP A 361 -8.67 -43.19 -13.41
C TRP A 361 -10.15 -43.02 -13.69
N THR A 362 -10.52 -42.24 -14.72
CA THR A 362 -11.91 -42.07 -15.16
C THR A 362 -12.47 -43.38 -15.71
N GLU A 363 -11.72 -44.04 -16.60
CA GLU A 363 -12.12 -45.32 -17.18
C GLU A 363 -12.23 -46.42 -16.12
N GLN A 364 -11.22 -46.53 -15.24
CA GLN A 364 -11.20 -47.51 -14.14
C GLN A 364 -12.40 -47.39 -13.19
N ARG A 365 -12.94 -46.18 -13.02
CA ARG A 365 -14.09 -45.89 -12.15
C ARG A 365 -15.44 -45.95 -12.88
N GLY A 366 -15.44 -46.06 -14.20
CA GLY A 366 -16.66 -45.96 -15.00
C GLY A 366 -17.29 -44.55 -14.97
N ALA A 367 -16.49 -43.50 -14.78
CA ALA A 367 -16.98 -42.13 -14.60
C ALA A 367 -17.07 -41.31 -15.90
N SER A 368 -16.89 -41.93 -17.08
CA SER A 368 -16.72 -41.23 -18.37
C SER A 368 -17.86 -40.27 -18.73
N ASP A 369 -19.11 -40.56 -18.35
CA ASP A 369 -20.28 -39.71 -18.64
C ASP A 369 -20.32 -38.41 -17.80
N HIS A 370 -19.53 -38.39 -16.72
CA HIS A 370 -19.47 -37.30 -15.74
C HIS A 370 -18.15 -36.51 -15.79
N VAL A 371 -17.21 -36.89 -16.65
CA VAL A 371 -15.89 -36.26 -16.74
C VAL A 371 -15.70 -35.61 -18.12
N GLN A 372 -15.17 -34.39 -18.13
CA GLN A 372 -14.73 -33.69 -19.33
C GLN A 372 -13.30 -33.16 -19.13
N PHE A 373 -12.53 -33.09 -20.21
CA PHE A 373 -11.19 -32.53 -20.20
C PHE A 373 -11.22 -31.10 -20.70
N GLU A 374 -10.41 -30.24 -20.09
CA GLU A 374 -10.40 -28.82 -20.42
C GLU A 374 -8.98 -28.32 -20.68
N MET A 375 -8.82 -27.51 -21.73
CA MET A 375 -7.55 -26.94 -22.16
C MET A 375 -7.74 -25.49 -22.63
N LEU A 376 -6.67 -24.71 -22.69
CA LEU A 376 -6.69 -23.35 -23.25
C LEU A 376 -6.73 -23.42 -24.78
N GLU A 377 -7.61 -22.61 -25.37
CA GLU A 377 -7.68 -22.44 -26.81
C GLU A 377 -6.38 -21.82 -27.33
N GLY A 378 -5.88 -22.33 -28.47
CA GLY A 378 -4.75 -21.73 -29.17
C GLY A 378 -3.34 -22.02 -28.62
N MET A 379 -3.22 -22.67 -27.45
CA MET A 379 -1.90 -22.95 -26.85
C MET A 379 -1.26 -24.28 -27.31
N ALA A 380 -2.02 -25.38 -27.32
CA ALA A 380 -1.49 -26.72 -27.58
C ALA A 380 -2.45 -27.56 -28.45
N ASN A 381 -2.93 -26.97 -29.55
CA ASN A 381 -3.97 -27.57 -30.40
C ASN A 381 -3.64 -28.98 -30.92
N HIS A 382 -2.37 -29.28 -31.17
CA HIS A 382 -1.90 -30.59 -31.61
C HIS A 382 -2.01 -31.67 -30.52
N GLN A 383 -1.73 -31.31 -29.25
CA GLN A 383 -1.93 -32.21 -28.10
C GLN A 383 -3.42 -32.47 -27.88
N ARG A 384 -4.25 -31.43 -27.95
CA ARG A 384 -5.71 -31.57 -27.90
C ARG A 384 -6.22 -32.55 -28.96
N ARG A 385 -5.76 -32.44 -30.22
CA ARG A 385 -6.15 -33.36 -31.29
C ARG A 385 -5.79 -34.81 -30.97
N ALA A 386 -4.59 -35.06 -30.44
CA ALA A 386 -4.18 -36.39 -30.01
C ALA A 386 -5.07 -36.95 -28.88
N ILE A 387 -5.41 -36.12 -27.88
CA ILE A 387 -6.31 -36.52 -26.79
C ILE A 387 -7.72 -36.82 -27.33
N SER A 388 -8.22 -36.00 -28.27
CA SER A 388 -9.56 -36.15 -28.84
C SER A 388 -9.74 -37.46 -29.65
N GLU A 389 -8.65 -38.12 -30.08
CA GLU A 389 -8.72 -39.43 -30.74
C GLU A 389 -9.11 -40.58 -29.79
N HIS A 390 -9.08 -40.33 -28.47
CA HIS A 390 -9.50 -41.29 -27.44
C HIS A 390 -10.98 -41.14 -27.03
N ASP A 391 -11.79 -40.44 -27.83
CA ASP A 391 -13.24 -40.23 -27.61
C ASP A 391 -13.60 -39.63 -26.23
N VAL A 392 -12.72 -38.77 -25.71
CA VAL A 392 -12.95 -38.05 -24.45
C VAL A 392 -13.60 -36.67 -24.72
N PRO A 393 -14.60 -36.24 -23.93
CA PRO A 393 -15.18 -34.91 -24.06
C PRO A 393 -14.15 -33.81 -23.82
N MET A 394 -14.10 -32.79 -24.70
CA MET A 394 -13.13 -31.70 -24.64
C MET A 394 -13.84 -30.34 -24.68
N LEU A 395 -13.53 -29.49 -23.69
CA LEU A 395 -14.00 -28.10 -23.60
C LEU A 395 -12.80 -27.15 -23.61
N LEU A 396 -12.76 -26.21 -24.56
CA LEU A 396 -11.66 -25.25 -24.64
C LEU A 396 -12.04 -23.91 -24.01
N TYR A 397 -11.19 -23.44 -23.10
CA TYR A 397 -11.31 -22.12 -22.51
C TYR A 397 -10.83 -21.06 -23.50
N ALA A 398 -11.72 -20.13 -23.83
CA ALA A 398 -11.59 -19.19 -24.92
C ALA A 398 -11.76 -17.75 -24.40
N PRO A 399 -10.67 -17.06 -24.02
CA PRO A 399 -10.74 -15.66 -23.66
C PRO A 399 -11.05 -14.84 -24.92
N ALA A 400 -12.03 -13.93 -24.81
CA ALA A 400 -12.45 -13.08 -25.90
C ALA A 400 -12.42 -11.61 -25.46
N CYS A 401 -11.85 -10.74 -26.30
CA CYS A 401 -11.72 -9.31 -26.02
C CYS A 401 -12.11 -8.49 -27.25
N GLN A 402 -12.75 -7.33 -27.06
CA GLN A 402 -13.00 -6.40 -28.16
C GLN A 402 -11.71 -5.68 -28.54
N ARG A 403 -11.60 -5.22 -29.79
CA ARG A 403 -10.41 -4.52 -30.29
C ARG A 403 -10.05 -3.27 -29.48
N LYS A 404 -11.07 -2.55 -28.98
CA LYS A 404 -10.89 -1.36 -28.15
C LYS A 404 -10.33 -1.67 -26.75
N ASP A 405 -10.65 -2.85 -26.22
CA ASP A 405 -10.30 -3.27 -24.85
C ASP A 405 -8.99 -4.09 -24.80
N PHE A 406 -8.30 -4.26 -25.94
CA PHE A 406 -7.14 -5.14 -26.06
C PHE A 406 -6.02 -4.82 -25.06
N ILE A 407 -5.79 -3.54 -24.77
CA ILE A 407 -4.79 -3.10 -23.78
C ILE A 407 -5.14 -3.65 -22.38
N ASN A 408 -6.43 -3.70 -22.04
CA ASN A 408 -6.90 -4.20 -20.75
C ASN A 408 -6.73 -5.72 -20.62
N ALA A 409 -6.61 -6.43 -21.76
CA ALA A 409 -6.33 -7.86 -21.78
C ALA A 409 -4.83 -8.19 -21.58
N ILE A 410 -3.94 -7.19 -21.56
CA ILE A 410 -2.49 -7.41 -21.35
C ILE A 410 -2.22 -8.02 -19.98
N GLY A 411 -2.89 -7.55 -18.91
CA GLY A 411 -2.73 -8.14 -17.58
C GLY A 411 -3.13 -9.63 -17.52
N TYR A 412 -4.12 -10.05 -18.32
CA TYR A 412 -4.42 -11.46 -18.51
C TYR A 412 -3.29 -12.19 -19.26
N LEU A 413 -2.75 -11.61 -20.34
CA LEU A 413 -1.62 -12.20 -21.07
C LEU A 413 -0.38 -12.38 -20.21
N ILE A 414 -0.01 -11.37 -19.40
CA ILE A 414 1.15 -11.42 -18.52
C ILE A 414 1.01 -12.58 -17.53
N ARG A 415 -0.13 -12.66 -16.83
CA ARG A 415 -0.39 -13.77 -15.89
C ARG A 415 -0.34 -15.13 -16.58
N ARG A 416 -0.93 -15.25 -17.78
CA ARG A 416 -0.88 -16.49 -18.56
C ARG A 416 0.53 -16.85 -19.04
N LEU A 417 1.37 -15.86 -19.34
CA LEU A 417 2.78 -16.10 -19.63
C LEU A 417 3.50 -16.59 -18.37
N ASP A 418 3.31 -15.96 -17.21
CA ASP A 418 3.94 -16.36 -15.95
C ASP A 418 3.54 -17.77 -15.51
N GLU A 419 2.25 -18.08 -15.52
CA GLU A 419 1.69 -19.41 -15.23
C GLU A 419 2.37 -20.53 -16.02
N ASN A 420 2.77 -20.27 -17.27
CA ASN A 420 3.19 -21.30 -18.21
C ASN A 420 4.70 -21.37 -18.46
N THR A 421 5.48 -20.43 -17.92
CA THR A 421 6.92 -20.27 -18.26
C THR A 421 7.89 -20.52 -17.12
N GLY A 422 7.40 -20.77 -15.89
CA GLY A 422 8.25 -21.18 -14.76
C GLY A 422 9.10 -22.41 -15.08
N ALA A 423 10.31 -22.51 -14.52
CA ALA A 423 11.30 -23.56 -14.85
C ALA A 423 10.75 -24.98 -14.69
N GLN A 424 9.90 -25.18 -13.69
CA GLN A 424 9.28 -26.46 -13.38
C GLN A 424 7.95 -26.68 -14.15
N ASN A 425 7.46 -25.72 -14.95
CA ASN A 425 6.16 -25.81 -15.63
C ASN A 425 6.19 -26.70 -16.87
N PHE A 426 5.16 -27.54 -17.01
CA PHE A 426 5.08 -28.49 -18.12
C PHE A 426 5.03 -27.74 -19.46
N LEU A 427 4.25 -26.65 -19.55
CA LEU A 427 4.10 -25.88 -20.79
C LEU A 427 5.39 -25.20 -21.27
N ARG A 428 6.32 -24.86 -20.37
CA ARG A 428 7.68 -24.39 -20.74
C ARG A 428 8.41 -25.42 -21.61
N HIS A 429 8.19 -26.70 -21.34
CA HIS A 429 8.88 -27.81 -22.01
C HIS A 429 8.00 -28.52 -23.03
N ALA A 430 6.67 -28.40 -22.93
CA ALA A 430 5.66 -29.13 -23.70
C ALA A 430 5.89 -29.07 -25.21
N TYR A 431 6.55 -28.01 -25.65
CA TYR A 431 6.84 -27.74 -27.04
C TYR A 431 8.11 -28.45 -27.58
N ARG A 432 9.06 -28.79 -26.71
CA ARG A 432 10.28 -29.55 -27.06
C ARG A 432 10.30 -30.95 -26.47
N LEU A 433 9.31 -31.26 -25.63
CA LEU A 433 9.27 -32.49 -24.88
C LEU A 433 9.25 -33.67 -25.85
N LYS A 434 10.25 -34.54 -25.73
CA LYS A 434 10.31 -35.81 -26.44
C LYS A 434 10.50 -36.93 -25.42
N PRO A 435 9.91 -38.10 -25.65
CA PRO A 435 10.18 -39.27 -24.82
C PRO A 435 11.69 -39.50 -24.67
N ASP A 436 12.10 -39.99 -23.50
CA ASP A 436 13.47 -40.35 -23.13
C ASP A 436 14.51 -39.21 -23.06
N THR A 437 14.12 -37.95 -23.30
CA THR A 437 14.98 -36.79 -23.06
C THR A 437 15.20 -36.53 -21.56
N PRO A 438 16.31 -35.88 -21.15
CA PRO A 438 16.54 -35.51 -19.75
C PRO A 438 15.39 -34.70 -19.15
N GLU A 439 14.83 -33.77 -19.92
CA GLU A 439 13.70 -32.93 -19.51
C GLU A 439 12.44 -33.77 -19.26
N PHE A 440 12.14 -34.72 -20.15
CA PHE A 440 11.04 -35.66 -19.97
C PHE A 440 11.23 -36.53 -18.72
N LYS A 441 12.43 -37.06 -18.51
CA LYS A 441 12.74 -37.87 -17.32
C LYS A 441 12.59 -37.06 -16.03
N SER A 442 13.01 -35.80 -16.04
CA SER A 442 12.84 -34.90 -14.89
C SER A 442 11.36 -34.62 -14.59
N LEU A 443 10.56 -34.26 -15.60
CA LEU A 443 9.13 -34.01 -15.42
C LEU A 443 8.36 -35.28 -15.02
N ALA A 444 8.69 -36.43 -15.61
CA ALA A 444 8.14 -37.72 -15.23
C ALA A 444 8.53 -38.09 -13.79
N GLY A 445 9.76 -37.79 -13.37
CA GLY A 445 10.22 -37.94 -11.98
C GLY A 445 9.39 -37.12 -11.00
N GLY A 446 9.22 -35.82 -11.27
CA GLY A 446 8.37 -34.93 -10.46
C GLY A 446 6.90 -35.36 -10.45
N PHE A 447 6.38 -35.89 -11.56
CA PHE A 447 5.04 -36.47 -11.60
C PHE A 447 4.90 -37.69 -10.68
N ARG A 448 5.82 -38.65 -10.74
CA ARG A 448 5.85 -39.81 -9.83
C ARG A 448 5.88 -39.35 -8.38
N GLU A 449 6.82 -38.47 -8.06
CA GLU A 449 7.00 -37.93 -6.72
C GLU A 449 5.71 -37.27 -6.22
N SER A 450 5.08 -36.41 -7.02
CA SER A 450 3.82 -35.76 -6.63
C SER A 450 2.66 -36.75 -6.45
N LEU A 451 2.64 -37.88 -7.17
CA LEU A 451 1.62 -38.92 -6.98
C LEU A 451 1.84 -39.71 -5.69
N GLU A 452 3.08 -40.13 -5.44
CA GLU A 452 3.50 -40.80 -4.19
C GLU A 452 3.25 -39.91 -2.97
N GLN A 453 3.40 -38.59 -3.13
CA GLN A 453 3.17 -37.61 -2.07
C GLN A 453 1.73 -37.10 -2.01
N SER A 454 0.78 -37.61 -2.80
CA SER A 454 -0.59 -37.06 -2.87
C SER A 454 -1.32 -36.91 -1.52
N GLU A 455 -1.03 -37.77 -0.54
CA GLU A 455 -1.61 -37.68 0.82
C GLU A 455 -0.83 -36.81 1.82
N LYS A 456 0.39 -36.35 1.47
CA LYS A 456 1.30 -35.69 2.40
C LYS A 456 1.05 -34.18 2.59
N PRO A 457 0.70 -33.37 1.56
CA PRO A 457 0.53 -31.94 1.73
C PRO A 457 -0.53 -31.61 2.78
N THR A 458 -0.28 -30.55 3.55
CA THR A 458 -1.23 -30.01 4.54
C THR A 458 -2.55 -29.65 3.88
N LEU A 459 -3.63 -29.73 4.65
CA LEU A 459 -5.00 -29.45 4.19
C LEU A 459 -5.56 -28.16 4.76
N ASP A 460 -4.99 -27.69 5.86
CA ASP A 460 -5.39 -26.46 6.51
C ASP A 460 -4.83 -25.26 5.74
N SER A 461 -5.56 -24.15 5.78
CA SER A 461 -5.10 -22.90 5.18
C SER A 461 -3.75 -22.50 5.77
N GLN A 462 -2.84 -22.04 4.91
CA GLN A 462 -1.62 -21.35 5.38
C GLN A 462 -1.99 -20.03 6.08
N ARG A 463 -3.13 -19.41 5.72
CA ARG A 463 -3.69 -18.25 6.40
C ARG A 463 -4.38 -18.69 7.68
N ASN A 464 -3.64 -18.65 8.80
CA ASN A 464 -4.10 -19.19 10.07
C ASN A 464 -4.49 -18.13 11.13
N GLN A 465 -4.44 -16.82 10.80
CA GLN A 465 -4.78 -15.75 11.74
C GLN A 465 -6.19 -15.92 12.32
N ASP A 466 -6.31 -15.89 13.64
CA ASP A 466 -7.58 -16.02 14.35
C ASP A 466 -7.78 -14.86 15.32
N ARG A 467 -8.70 -13.93 14.98
CA ARG A 467 -9.06 -12.80 15.84
C ARG A 467 -10.00 -13.16 17.00
N PHE A 468 -10.49 -14.40 17.10
CA PHE A 468 -11.20 -14.90 18.28
C PHE A 468 -10.26 -15.43 19.36
N ALA A 469 -9.09 -15.91 18.95
CA ALA A 469 -8.07 -16.38 19.87
C ALA A 469 -7.47 -15.22 20.66
N THR A 470 -7.03 -15.49 21.89
CA THR A 470 -6.23 -14.50 22.63
C THR A 470 -4.88 -14.36 21.92
N PRO A 471 -4.49 -13.14 21.50
CA PRO A 471 -3.24 -12.94 20.79
C PRO A 471 -2.05 -13.27 21.69
N ILE A 472 -0.98 -13.80 21.11
CA ILE A 472 0.29 -14.07 21.81
C ILE A 472 1.23 -12.89 21.58
N GLN A 473 1.91 -12.45 22.64
CA GLN A 473 2.88 -11.37 22.54
C GLN A 473 4.09 -11.81 21.68
N PRO A 474 4.47 -11.06 20.63
CA PRO A 474 5.64 -11.39 19.83
C PRO A 474 6.95 -11.39 20.65
N PRO A 475 8.01 -12.08 20.19
CA PRO A 475 9.31 -12.04 20.85
C PRO A 475 9.93 -10.64 20.82
N LYS A 476 10.85 -10.37 21.76
CA LYS A 476 11.58 -9.09 21.83
C LYS A 476 12.64 -9.06 20.73
N VAL A 477 12.58 -8.08 19.84
CA VAL A 477 13.60 -7.85 18.80
C VAL A 477 14.80 -7.07 19.36
N ALA A 478 16.01 -7.28 18.86
CA ALA A 478 17.20 -6.61 19.40
C ALA A 478 17.48 -5.26 18.70
N VAL A 479 17.21 -5.19 17.39
CA VAL A 479 17.58 -4.05 16.54
C VAL A 479 16.46 -3.68 15.57
N VAL A 480 16.48 -2.43 15.09
CA VAL A 480 15.45 -1.89 14.16
C VAL A 480 15.24 -2.74 12.90
N PRO A 481 16.27 -3.30 12.23
CA PRO A 481 16.07 -4.16 11.05
C PRO A 481 15.29 -5.45 11.30
N GLU A 482 15.16 -5.90 12.55
CA GLU A 482 14.37 -7.08 12.93
C GLU A 482 12.91 -6.73 13.26
N PHE A 483 12.56 -5.44 13.28
CA PHE A 483 11.19 -5.00 13.55
C PHE A 483 10.23 -5.52 12.47
N VAL A 484 9.12 -6.10 12.90
CA VAL A 484 8.05 -6.58 12.02
C VAL A 484 6.77 -5.86 12.41
N ASN A 485 6.10 -5.26 11.41
CA ASN A 485 4.82 -4.60 11.61
C ASN A 485 3.74 -5.59 12.04
N GLU A 486 2.82 -5.15 12.88
CA GLU A 486 1.60 -5.87 13.23
C GLU A 486 0.74 -6.08 11.97
N PRO A 487 0.37 -7.32 11.62
CA PRO A 487 -0.49 -7.57 10.48
C PRO A 487 -1.93 -7.15 10.76
N ASP A 488 -2.57 -6.57 9.75
CA ASP A 488 -4.00 -6.27 9.74
C ASP A 488 -4.86 -7.53 9.80
N THR A 489 -6.17 -7.39 9.99
CA THR A 489 -7.08 -8.53 9.95
C THR A 489 -7.21 -9.07 8.52
N ASP A 490 -6.93 -10.36 8.32
CA ASP A 490 -7.08 -11.02 7.03
C ASP A 490 -8.56 -11.33 6.75
N TRP A 491 -9.24 -10.39 6.08
CA TRP A 491 -10.66 -10.53 5.77
C TRP A 491 -10.99 -11.66 4.79
N ALA A 492 -10.00 -12.28 4.11
CA ALA A 492 -10.23 -13.45 3.27
C ALA A 492 -10.73 -14.67 4.07
N LEU A 493 -10.41 -14.72 5.37
CA LEU A 493 -10.84 -15.78 6.28
C LEU A 493 -12.30 -15.56 6.72
N PRO A 494 -13.24 -16.47 6.40
CA PRO A 494 -14.67 -16.25 6.64
C PRO A 494 -15.01 -15.96 8.10
N ARG A 495 -14.27 -16.55 9.05
CA ARG A 495 -14.45 -16.33 10.49
C ARG A 495 -14.32 -14.86 10.87
N HIS A 496 -13.51 -14.06 10.17
CA HIS A 496 -13.33 -12.65 10.51
C HIS A 496 -14.56 -11.80 10.18
N SER A 497 -15.38 -12.19 9.19
CA SER A 497 -16.69 -11.53 8.97
C SER A 497 -17.64 -11.72 10.17
N LEU A 498 -17.63 -12.91 10.78
CA LEU A 498 -18.41 -13.20 12.00
C LEU A 498 -17.85 -12.41 13.20
N TRP A 499 -16.53 -12.30 13.31
CA TRP A 499 -15.90 -11.49 14.34
C TRP A 499 -16.28 -10.01 14.22
N ALA A 500 -16.27 -9.46 12.99
CA ALA A 500 -16.74 -8.11 12.72
C ALA A 500 -18.21 -7.92 13.11
N GLN A 501 -19.08 -8.87 12.78
CA GLN A 501 -20.49 -8.82 13.19
C GLN A 501 -20.63 -8.82 14.72
N GLN A 502 -19.83 -9.62 15.45
CA GLN A 502 -19.83 -9.60 16.91
C GLN A 502 -19.37 -8.26 17.52
N ILE A 503 -18.48 -7.53 16.85
CA ILE A 503 -18.12 -6.16 17.26
C ILE A 503 -19.37 -5.28 17.17
N ILE A 504 -20.08 -5.30 16.05
CA ILE A 504 -21.33 -4.54 15.85
C ILE A 504 -22.35 -4.92 16.93
N ASP A 505 -22.63 -6.20 17.11
CA ASP A 505 -23.65 -6.69 18.05
C ASP A 505 -23.33 -6.29 19.51
N ARG A 506 -22.04 -6.27 19.88
CA ARG A 506 -21.57 -5.89 21.22
C ARG A 506 -21.63 -4.38 21.47
N TRP A 507 -21.26 -3.59 20.46
CA TRP A 507 -21.03 -2.16 20.63
C TRP A 507 -22.24 -1.29 20.27
N LEU A 508 -23.08 -1.72 19.32
CA LEU A 508 -24.26 -0.97 18.89
C LEU A 508 -25.20 -0.60 20.07
N PRO A 509 -25.44 -1.48 21.08
CA PRO A 509 -26.29 -1.16 22.23
C PRO A 509 -25.65 -0.28 23.31
N ARG A 510 -24.34 0.03 23.22
CA ARG A 510 -23.60 0.85 24.21
C ARG A 510 -23.78 2.34 23.93
N CYS A 511 -25.02 2.80 24.06
CA CYS A 511 -25.40 4.17 23.83
C CYS A 511 -26.47 4.64 24.81
N ASP A 512 -26.67 5.96 24.86
CA ASP A 512 -27.65 6.65 25.69
C ASP A 512 -27.58 6.22 27.16
N ALA A 513 -28.59 5.52 27.69
CA ALA A 513 -28.58 5.03 29.07
C ALA A 513 -27.44 4.04 29.38
N ASN A 514 -26.87 3.41 28.34
CA ASN A 514 -25.73 2.49 28.42
C ASN A 514 -24.44 3.12 27.86
N ALA A 515 -24.41 4.44 27.66
CA ALA A 515 -23.20 5.15 27.25
C ALA A 515 -22.08 4.98 28.27
N THR A 516 -20.83 5.03 27.81
CA THR A 516 -19.66 4.87 28.68
C THR A 516 -19.48 6.11 29.55
N GLU A 517 -19.30 5.92 30.87
CA GLU A 517 -18.97 7.01 31.81
C GLU A 517 -17.45 7.14 31.95
N ILE A 518 -16.92 8.30 31.58
CA ILE A 518 -15.48 8.61 31.58
C ILE A 518 -15.20 9.65 32.67
N PRO A 519 -14.60 9.26 33.81
CA PRO A 519 -14.30 10.19 34.89
C PRO A 519 -13.13 11.10 34.54
N LEU A 520 -13.06 12.27 35.18
CA LEU A 520 -11.85 13.07 35.20
C LEU A 520 -10.88 12.51 36.25
N LEU A 521 -9.67 12.14 35.82
CA LEU A 521 -8.61 11.66 36.70
C LEU A 521 -7.43 12.64 36.71
N ILE A 522 -7.00 13.07 37.89
CA ILE A 522 -5.81 13.93 38.07
C ILE A 522 -4.82 13.14 38.93
N GLY A 523 -3.72 12.70 38.32
CA GLY A 523 -2.75 11.79 38.95
C GLY A 523 -3.34 10.51 39.52
N GLY A 524 -4.42 9.99 38.92
CA GLY A 524 -5.11 8.77 39.34
C GLY A 524 -6.27 8.97 40.32
N GLU A 525 -6.46 10.17 40.85
CA GLU A 525 -7.58 10.49 41.73
C GLU A 525 -8.75 11.10 40.95
N THR A 526 -9.98 10.67 41.26
CA THR A 526 -11.19 11.22 40.64
C THR A 526 -11.42 12.67 41.07
N ALA A 527 -11.65 13.55 40.10
CA ALA A 527 -12.02 14.93 40.32
C ALA A 527 -13.37 15.23 39.65
N MET A 528 -14.07 16.27 40.12
CA MET A 528 -15.30 16.74 39.47
C MET A 528 -14.98 17.75 38.37
N GLY A 529 -15.36 17.46 37.13
CA GLY A 529 -15.31 18.38 36.00
C GLY A 529 -16.69 18.85 35.54
N LYS A 530 -16.72 19.56 34.41
CA LYS A 530 -17.96 19.91 33.71
C LYS A 530 -18.40 18.73 32.84
N ARG A 531 -19.58 18.17 33.11
CA ARG A 531 -20.13 17.08 32.30
C ARG A 531 -20.34 17.50 30.83
N SER A 532 -19.96 16.61 29.92
CA SER A 532 -20.08 16.73 28.47
C SER A 532 -20.39 15.36 27.85
N GLU A 533 -20.70 15.35 26.56
CA GLU A 533 -21.15 14.17 25.83
C GLU A 533 -20.33 13.99 24.55
N SER A 534 -20.16 12.72 24.15
CA SER A 534 -19.64 12.33 22.84
C SER A 534 -20.73 11.55 22.10
N THR A 535 -20.91 11.85 20.81
CA THR A 535 -22.07 11.43 20.02
C THR A 535 -21.66 10.70 18.75
N ASP A 536 -22.49 9.75 18.33
CA ASP A 536 -22.26 8.93 17.15
C ASP A 536 -22.53 9.70 15.83
N PRO A 537 -21.54 9.92 14.96
CA PRO A 537 -21.74 10.62 13.69
C PRO A 537 -22.62 9.84 12.68
N SER A 538 -22.72 8.52 12.82
CA SER A 538 -23.56 7.66 11.98
C SER A 538 -25.02 7.69 12.42
N ARG A 539 -25.28 7.93 13.70
CA ARG A 539 -26.62 7.96 14.31
C ARG A 539 -26.85 9.30 15.03
N PRO A 540 -27.30 10.34 14.32
CA PRO A 540 -27.47 11.67 14.89
C PRO A 540 -28.33 11.68 16.15
N GLY A 541 -27.82 12.30 17.22
CA GLY A 541 -28.50 12.39 18.52
C GLY A 541 -28.28 11.20 19.45
N VAL A 542 -27.60 10.14 19.01
CA VAL A 542 -27.21 9.01 19.86
C VAL A 542 -25.90 9.33 20.58
N MET A 543 -25.91 9.20 21.90
CA MET A 543 -24.75 9.44 22.75
C MET A 543 -24.00 8.14 23.01
N VAL A 544 -22.67 8.14 22.93
CA VAL A 544 -21.83 6.94 23.14
C VAL A 544 -20.99 7.02 24.41
N ALA A 545 -20.71 8.23 24.89
CA ALA A 545 -20.02 8.45 26.15
C ALA A 545 -20.44 9.76 26.84
N HIS A 546 -20.46 9.72 28.16
CA HIS A 546 -20.39 10.89 29.02
C HIS A 546 -18.97 11.07 29.52
N TYR A 547 -18.49 12.31 29.57
CA TYR A 547 -17.16 12.60 30.11
C TYR A 547 -17.13 13.91 30.88
N GLU A 548 -16.16 14.04 31.79
CA GLU A 548 -15.96 15.24 32.58
C GLU A 548 -14.80 16.10 32.05
N GLN A 549 -15.11 17.33 31.67
CA GLN A 549 -14.15 18.33 31.20
C GLN A 549 -13.44 19.02 32.38
N ALA A 550 -12.12 19.01 32.36
CA ALA A 550 -11.28 19.73 33.30
C ALA A 550 -11.36 21.25 33.10
N SER A 551 -11.33 21.98 34.22
CA SER A 551 -11.03 23.42 34.25
C SER A 551 -9.55 23.70 34.01
N ALA A 552 -9.19 24.97 33.80
CA ALA A 552 -7.78 25.37 33.63
C ALA A 552 -6.93 25.09 34.89
N ASP A 553 -7.50 25.26 36.08
CA ASP A 553 -6.81 24.95 37.35
C ASP A 553 -6.53 23.45 37.49
N GLN A 554 -7.51 22.61 37.14
CA GLN A 554 -7.34 21.15 37.15
C GLN A 554 -6.31 20.68 36.11
N ALA A 555 -6.31 21.27 34.91
CA ALA A 555 -5.30 20.98 33.91
C ALA A 555 -3.89 21.41 34.37
N ARG A 556 -3.75 22.57 35.03
CA ARG A 556 -2.49 23.00 35.67
C ARG A 556 -2.05 22.04 36.78
N GLN A 557 -2.99 21.55 37.58
CA GLN A 557 -2.70 20.55 38.61
C GLN A 557 -2.16 19.26 38.00
N ALA A 558 -2.75 18.79 36.89
CA ALA A 558 -2.26 17.62 36.16
C ALA A 558 -0.83 17.82 35.66
N VAL A 559 -0.52 18.99 35.06
CA VAL A 559 0.84 19.35 34.64
C VAL A 559 1.81 19.31 35.83
N GLN A 560 1.40 19.87 36.98
CA GLN A 560 2.23 19.85 38.17
C GLN A 560 2.53 18.43 38.65
N MET A 561 1.55 17.52 38.62
CA MET A 561 1.77 16.11 38.98
C MET A 561 2.77 15.44 38.02
N ALA A 562 2.59 15.64 36.71
CA ALA A 562 3.50 15.13 35.68
C ALA A 562 4.92 15.71 35.83
N LYS A 563 5.05 16.96 36.26
CA LYS A 563 6.35 17.62 36.55
C LYS A 563 7.02 17.02 37.78
N THR A 564 6.26 16.80 38.86
CA THR A 564 6.82 16.20 40.09
C THR A 564 7.26 14.75 39.90
N ASP A 565 6.69 14.03 38.94
CA ASP A 565 7.05 12.65 38.59
C ASP A 565 7.19 11.74 39.83
N ARG A 566 6.12 11.68 40.65
CA ARG A 566 6.15 11.01 41.96
C ARG A 566 6.43 9.52 41.82
N SER A 567 5.97 8.92 40.72
CA SER A 567 6.24 7.52 40.38
C SER A 567 7.64 7.27 39.80
N GLY A 568 8.41 8.33 39.50
CA GLY A 568 9.81 8.22 39.06
C GLY A 568 10.00 7.68 37.64
N TRP A 569 9.10 7.99 36.71
CA TRP A 569 9.16 7.52 35.32
C TRP A 569 10.46 7.93 34.63
N ARG A 570 10.92 9.17 34.84
CA ARG A 570 12.15 9.68 34.22
C ARG A 570 13.40 8.93 34.69
N ALA A 571 13.33 8.30 35.87
CA ALA A 571 14.43 7.53 36.45
C ALA A 571 14.45 6.06 36.01
N MET A 572 13.37 5.56 35.38
CA MET A 572 13.34 4.22 34.82
C MET A 572 14.38 4.08 33.70
N THR A 573 14.91 2.88 33.50
CA THR A 573 15.80 2.61 32.36
C THR A 573 14.99 2.52 31.06
N ALA A 574 15.66 2.70 29.91
CA ALA A 574 15.01 2.55 28.61
C ALA A 574 14.41 1.15 28.43
N ASP A 575 15.10 0.11 28.91
CA ASP A 575 14.65 -1.29 28.89
C ASP A 575 13.38 -1.52 29.72
N GLN A 576 13.31 -0.94 30.92
CA GLN A 576 12.11 -1.02 31.76
C GLN A 576 10.91 -0.34 31.10
N ARG A 577 11.11 0.84 30.51
CA ARG A 577 10.05 1.54 29.76
C ARG A 577 9.63 0.74 28.54
N ARG A 578 10.58 0.11 27.84
CA ARG A 578 10.31 -0.75 26.69
C ARG A 578 9.41 -1.91 27.08
N GLU A 579 9.67 -2.60 28.18
CA GLU A 579 8.84 -3.74 28.59
C GLU A 579 7.37 -3.35 28.87
N LEU A 580 7.15 -2.18 29.49
CA LEU A 580 5.80 -1.64 29.70
C LEU A 580 5.11 -1.26 28.38
N LEU A 581 5.84 -0.70 27.42
CA LEU A 581 5.29 -0.34 26.11
C LEU A 581 5.00 -1.57 25.24
N ARG A 582 5.79 -2.63 25.36
CA ARG A 582 5.50 -3.94 24.72
C ARG A 582 4.28 -4.61 25.35
N THR A 583 4.12 -4.49 26.67
CA THR A 583 2.91 -4.94 27.37
C THR A 583 1.69 -4.11 26.94
N THR A 584 1.87 -2.80 26.73
CA THR A 584 0.82 -1.93 26.17
C THR A 584 0.42 -2.37 24.77
N ALA A 585 1.39 -2.63 23.88
CA ALA A 585 1.15 -3.16 22.53
C ALA A 585 0.34 -4.48 22.59
N GLN A 586 0.67 -5.36 23.54
CA GLN A 586 -0.09 -6.58 23.78
C GLN A 586 -1.52 -6.32 24.27
N ASN A 587 -1.72 -5.34 25.17
CA ASN A 587 -3.06 -4.93 25.60
C ASN A 587 -3.89 -4.38 24.43
N LEU A 588 -3.28 -3.62 23.52
CA LEU A 588 -3.93 -3.14 22.29
C LEU A 588 -4.33 -4.29 21.37
N ARG A 589 -3.49 -5.32 21.19
CA ARG A 589 -3.83 -6.54 20.44
C ARG A 589 -5.06 -7.24 21.04
N VAL A 590 -5.07 -7.45 22.36
CA VAL A 590 -6.19 -8.07 23.08
C VAL A 590 -7.47 -7.23 22.93
N ARG A 591 -7.35 -5.90 22.94
CA ARG A 591 -8.48 -4.96 22.85
C ARG A 591 -8.86 -4.57 21.42
N ARG A 592 -8.24 -5.14 20.38
CA ARG A 592 -8.45 -4.74 18.98
C ARG A 592 -9.94 -4.61 18.61
N ALA A 593 -10.75 -5.62 18.97
CA ALA A 593 -12.20 -5.61 18.73
C ALA A 593 -12.93 -4.42 19.41
N ASP A 594 -12.56 -4.13 20.65
CA ASP A 594 -13.17 -3.06 21.45
C ASP A 594 -12.71 -1.67 21.00
N LEU A 595 -11.46 -1.54 20.56
CA LEU A 595 -10.93 -0.31 19.96
C LEU A 595 -11.60 0.00 18.62
N ILE A 596 -11.82 -1.02 17.77
CA ILE A 596 -12.61 -0.87 16.54
C ILE A 596 -14.04 -0.44 16.86
N GLY A 597 -14.70 -1.11 17.82
CA GLY A 597 -16.06 -0.76 18.25
C GLY A 597 -16.19 0.69 18.74
N ALA A 598 -15.21 1.17 19.52
CA ALA A 598 -15.17 2.55 19.97
C ALA A 598 -14.94 3.55 18.82
N MET A 599 -14.09 3.23 17.84
CA MET A 599 -13.86 4.09 16.67
C MET A 599 -15.06 4.18 15.73
N ILE A 600 -15.84 3.10 15.60
CA ILE A 600 -17.14 3.13 14.91
C ILE A 600 -18.09 4.07 15.66
N ALA A 601 -18.24 3.86 16.97
CA ALA A 601 -19.22 4.55 17.80
C ALA A 601 -18.93 6.05 17.97
N ASP A 602 -17.68 6.42 18.22
CA ASP A 602 -17.28 7.79 18.55
C ASP A 602 -16.78 8.57 17.32
N GLY A 603 -16.11 7.89 16.39
CA GLY A 603 -15.48 8.49 15.22
C GLY A 603 -16.20 8.28 13.89
N GLY A 604 -17.23 7.42 13.83
CA GLY A 604 -17.89 7.05 12.58
C GLY A 604 -16.96 6.36 11.58
N LYS A 605 -15.88 5.71 12.04
CA LYS A 605 -14.96 4.97 11.18
C LYS A 605 -15.54 3.63 10.76
N THR A 606 -15.43 3.29 9.48
CA THR A 606 -15.69 1.92 9.02
C THR A 606 -14.63 0.96 9.56
N ILE A 607 -14.95 -0.32 9.74
CA ILE A 607 -13.99 -1.33 10.19
C ILE A 607 -12.71 -1.36 9.33
N MET A 608 -12.85 -1.23 8.00
CA MET A 608 -11.69 -1.19 7.08
C MET A 608 -10.74 -0.01 7.28
N GLU A 609 -11.18 1.04 7.98
CA GLU A 609 -10.36 2.23 8.32
C GLU A 609 -9.90 2.19 9.79
N ALA A 610 -10.64 1.48 10.65
CA ALA A 610 -10.34 1.34 12.07
C ALA A 610 -9.32 0.23 12.34
N ASP A 611 -9.39 -0.90 11.64
CA ASP A 611 -8.50 -2.06 11.87
C ASP A 611 -7.01 -1.74 11.59
N PRO A 612 -6.64 -1.08 10.47
CA PRO A 612 -5.26 -0.66 10.26
C PRO A 612 -4.75 0.35 11.29
N GLU A 613 -5.64 1.18 11.84
CA GLU A 613 -5.28 2.14 12.88
C GLU A 613 -4.90 1.45 14.21
N VAL A 614 -5.51 0.30 14.51
CA VAL A 614 -5.07 -0.51 15.67
C VAL A 614 -3.66 -1.05 15.42
N SER A 615 -3.38 -1.55 14.22
CA SER A 615 -2.05 -2.04 13.84
C SER A 615 -1.00 -0.93 13.94
N GLU A 616 -1.30 0.27 13.43
CA GLU A 616 -0.42 1.44 13.54
C GLU A 616 -0.13 1.84 15.00
N ALA A 617 -1.14 1.81 15.87
CA ALA A 617 -0.97 2.09 17.30
C ALA A 617 -0.08 1.07 18.02
N ILE A 618 -0.22 -0.21 17.67
CA ILE A 618 0.63 -1.31 18.17
C ILE A 618 2.07 -1.11 17.70
N ASP A 619 2.25 -0.81 16.41
CA ASP A 619 3.56 -0.58 15.82
C ASP A 619 4.29 0.58 16.50
N PHE A 620 3.62 1.70 16.80
CA PHE A 620 4.25 2.82 17.50
C PHE A 620 4.79 2.43 18.89
N CYS A 621 4.07 1.60 19.64
CA CYS A 621 4.51 1.15 20.97
C CYS A 621 5.77 0.28 20.88
N GLU A 622 5.79 -0.67 19.95
CA GLU A 622 6.90 -1.60 19.73
C GLU A 622 8.12 -0.87 19.12
N PHE A 623 7.90 0.01 18.14
CA PHE A 623 8.96 0.66 17.37
C PHE A 623 9.65 1.81 18.11
N TYR A 624 8.90 2.70 18.77
CA TYR A 624 9.52 3.85 19.43
C TYR A 624 10.32 3.46 20.67
N SER A 625 9.88 2.43 21.39
CA SER A 625 10.63 1.90 22.53
C SER A 625 11.96 1.29 22.09
N LEU A 626 11.97 0.54 20.98
CA LEU A 626 13.18 0.03 20.33
C LEU A 626 14.10 1.16 19.85
N SER A 627 13.55 2.19 19.20
CA SER A 627 14.32 3.33 18.69
C SER A 627 14.95 4.16 19.83
N ALA A 628 14.25 4.30 20.96
CA ALA A 628 14.73 5.07 22.11
C ALA A 628 15.91 4.40 22.83
N GLU A 629 15.94 3.07 22.89
CA GLU A 629 17.03 2.31 23.54
C GLU A 629 18.40 2.62 22.94
N GLN A 630 18.48 2.85 21.63
CA GLN A 630 19.73 3.21 20.96
C GLN A 630 20.36 4.46 21.58
N TYR A 631 19.59 5.54 21.78
CA TYR A 631 20.11 6.80 22.33
C TYR A 631 20.42 6.73 23.83
N TYR A 632 19.74 5.84 24.56
CA TYR A 632 19.98 5.61 25.99
C TYR A 632 21.05 4.55 26.27
N SER A 633 21.60 3.91 25.24
CA SER A 633 22.69 2.94 25.37
C SER A 633 23.96 3.61 25.92
N PRO A 634 24.54 3.10 27.03
CA PRO A 634 25.81 3.62 27.56
C PRO A 634 26.94 3.56 26.53
N GLN A 635 27.00 2.47 25.75
CA GLN A 635 28.01 2.30 24.71
C GLN A 635 27.87 3.36 23.61
N TRP A 636 26.63 3.68 23.22
CA TRP A 636 26.38 4.69 22.20
C TRP A 636 26.73 6.09 22.70
N GLN A 637 26.32 6.44 23.92
CA GLN A 637 26.64 7.74 24.54
C GLN A 637 28.13 7.92 24.79
N GLU A 638 28.85 6.89 25.25
CA GLU A 638 30.30 6.94 25.46
C GLU A 638 31.05 7.09 24.14
N PHE A 639 30.67 6.31 23.11
CA PHE A 639 31.28 6.38 21.79
C PHE A 639 31.11 7.75 21.13
N HIS A 640 29.91 8.34 21.23
CA HIS A 640 29.62 9.67 20.67
C HIS A 640 29.90 10.82 21.64
N GLN A 641 30.35 10.54 22.86
CA GLN A 641 30.62 11.51 23.92
C GLN A 641 29.42 12.44 24.20
N LEU A 642 28.22 11.86 24.27
CA LEU A 642 26.98 12.59 24.48
C LEU A 642 26.40 12.31 25.87
N SER A 643 25.64 13.27 26.40
CA SER A 643 24.71 13.07 27.50
C SER A 643 23.28 13.26 26.99
N VAL A 644 22.44 12.24 27.19
CA VAL A 644 21.04 12.23 26.76
C VAL A 644 20.14 12.14 27.99
N ARG A 645 19.16 13.04 28.08
CA ARG A 645 18.14 13.05 29.15
C ARG A 645 16.76 13.38 28.59
N PRO A 646 15.66 12.98 29.25
CA PRO A 646 14.31 13.38 28.84
C PRO A 646 14.16 14.91 28.91
N ARG A 647 13.24 15.46 28.09
CA ARG A 647 12.95 16.90 28.13
C ARG A 647 12.21 17.33 29.37
N GLY A 648 11.19 16.58 29.80
CA GLY A 648 10.24 17.15 30.73
C GLY A 648 8.80 16.64 30.62
N VAL A 649 7.83 17.54 30.79
CA VAL A 649 6.41 17.23 30.57
C VAL A 649 6.07 17.46 29.10
N VAL A 650 5.44 16.47 28.46
CA VAL A 650 5.01 16.55 27.07
C VAL A 650 3.48 16.58 27.01
N ALA A 651 2.92 17.59 26.35
CA ALA A 651 1.50 17.63 26.04
C ALA A 651 1.24 17.07 24.64
N VAL A 652 0.42 16.02 24.53
CA VAL A 652 -0.01 15.42 23.27
C VAL A 652 -1.41 15.94 22.97
N ILE A 653 -1.54 16.76 21.92
CA ILE A 653 -2.80 17.34 21.45
C ILE A 653 -3.19 16.65 20.15
N SER A 654 -4.10 15.68 20.24
CA SER A 654 -4.42 14.77 19.14
C SER A 654 -5.73 15.11 18.40
N PRO A 655 -5.86 14.70 17.12
CA PRO A 655 -7.03 14.97 16.31
C PRO A 655 -8.09 13.87 16.49
N TRP A 656 -9.22 14.03 15.81
CA TRP A 656 -10.33 13.05 15.82
C TRP A 656 -10.27 12.06 14.66
N ASN A 657 -9.55 12.35 13.58
CA ASN A 657 -9.60 11.56 12.36
C ASN A 657 -8.70 10.31 12.39
N PHE A 658 -7.74 10.27 13.30
CA PHE A 658 -7.02 9.05 13.73
C PHE A 658 -6.95 9.10 15.27
N PRO A 659 -8.07 8.79 15.94
CA PRO A 659 -8.23 9.01 17.38
C PRO A 659 -7.52 7.97 18.24
N LEU A 660 -6.94 6.92 17.64
CA LEU A 660 -6.18 5.89 18.31
C LEU A 660 -4.68 5.98 17.97
N ALA A 661 -4.31 5.88 16.69
CA ALA A 661 -2.90 5.74 16.30
C ALA A 661 -2.08 7.00 16.56
N ILE A 662 -2.58 8.17 16.20
CA ILE A 662 -1.87 9.45 16.40
C ILE A 662 -1.66 9.75 17.90
N PRO A 663 -2.68 9.71 18.77
CA PRO A 663 -2.43 9.88 20.20
C PRO A 663 -1.52 8.78 20.77
N CYS A 664 -1.68 7.52 20.35
CA CYS A 664 -0.79 6.43 20.76
C CYS A 664 0.66 6.73 20.38
N GLY A 665 0.91 7.16 19.15
CA GLY A 665 2.23 7.52 18.65
C GLY A 665 2.88 8.63 19.46
N GLY A 666 2.14 9.73 19.73
CA GLY A 666 2.64 10.82 20.55
C GLY A 666 2.94 10.42 22.00
N ILE A 667 2.08 9.60 22.62
CA ILE A 667 2.29 9.06 23.96
C ILE A 667 3.50 8.13 23.98
N ALA A 668 3.53 7.14 23.09
CA ALA A 668 4.58 6.14 23.02
C ALA A 668 5.94 6.76 22.73
N SER A 669 6.05 7.74 21.83
CA SER A 669 7.32 8.44 21.57
C SER A 669 7.80 9.23 22.79
N ALA A 670 6.90 9.94 23.47
CA ALA A 670 7.25 10.76 24.64
C ALA A 670 7.63 9.90 25.86
N LEU A 671 6.86 8.86 26.14
CA LEU A 671 7.13 7.89 27.19
C LEU A 671 8.44 7.14 26.93
N SER A 672 8.68 6.69 25.69
CA SER A 672 9.95 6.01 25.30
C SER A 672 11.17 6.91 25.55
N ALA A 673 11.05 8.20 25.21
CA ALA A 673 12.05 9.22 25.50
C ALA A 673 12.25 9.50 27.00
N GLY A 674 11.43 8.94 27.90
CA GLY A 674 11.54 9.12 29.35
C GLY A 674 10.75 10.31 29.91
N ASN A 675 9.85 10.91 29.13
CA ASN A 675 9.03 12.04 29.56
C ASN A 675 7.74 11.57 30.25
N THR A 676 7.10 12.46 31.01
CA THR A 676 5.70 12.29 31.45
C THR A 676 4.76 13.01 30.48
N VAL A 677 3.53 12.52 30.34
CA VAL A 677 2.62 12.88 29.27
C VAL A 677 1.26 13.35 29.78
N ILE A 678 0.79 14.47 29.22
CA ILE A 678 -0.60 14.92 29.29
C ILE A 678 -1.24 14.73 27.91
N LEU A 679 -2.18 13.80 27.80
CA LEU A 679 -2.99 13.64 26.59
C LEU A 679 -4.21 14.55 26.66
N LYS A 680 -4.34 15.44 25.68
CA LYS A 680 -5.56 16.21 25.41
C LYS A 680 -6.13 15.76 24.05
N PRO A 681 -7.17 14.92 24.02
CA PRO A 681 -7.74 14.46 22.77
C PRO A 681 -8.69 15.50 22.14
N SER A 682 -9.16 15.22 20.94
CA SER A 682 -10.35 15.86 20.39
C SER A 682 -11.58 15.55 21.24
N GLY A 683 -12.49 16.52 21.38
CA GLY A 683 -13.75 16.33 22.10
C GLY A 683 -14.75 15.41 21.39
N ASN A 684 -14.51 15.07 20.13
CA ASN A 684 -15.35 14.18 19.33
C ASN A 684 -14.98 12.69 19.47
N THR A 685 -13.83 12.38 20.07
CA THR A 685 -13.28 11.01 20.08
C THR A 685 -12.69 10.64 21.44
N VAL A 686 -13.36 11.08 22.51
CA VAL A 686 -12.88 10.91 23.89
C VAL A 686 -12.96 9.44 24.35
N LEU A 687 -13.94 8.68 23.87
CA LEU A 687 -14.10 7.26 24.22
C LEU A 687 -12.90 6.44 23.76
N VAL A 688 -12.41 6.70 22.55
CA VAL A 688 -11.24 6.00 22.01
C VAL A 688 -9.99 6.35 22.82
N ALA A 689 -9.79 7.63 23.15
CA ALA A 689 -8.66 8.09 23.95
C ALA A 689 -8.68 7.50 25.38
N TRP A 690 -9.87 7.33 25.97
CA TRP A 690 -10.03 6.68 27.26
C TRP A 690 -9.58 5.21 27.23
N LEU A 691 -10.07 4.43 26.26
CA LEU A 691 -9.68 3.03 26.11
C LEU A 691 -8.18 2.87 25.80
N LEU A 692 -7.61 3.80 25.04
CA LEU A 692 -6.18 3.87 24.79
C LEU A 692 -5.41 4.06 26.10
N CYS A 693 -5.73 5.09 26.90
CA CYS A 693 -5.06 5.32 28.18
C CYS A 693 -5.20 4.14 29.14
N GLN A 694 -6.36 3.47 29.17
CA GLN A 694 -6.54 2.23 29.94
C GLN A 694 -5.55 1.15 29.52
N ALA A 695 -5.27 0.97 28.22
CA ALA A 695 -4.29 -0.02 27.78
C ALA A 695 -2.86 0.24 28.32
N PHE A 696 -2.47 1.52 28.44
CA PHE A 696 -1.19 1.92 29.05
C PHE A 696 -1.19 1.73 30.56
N TRP A 697 -2.26 2.16 31.25
CA TRP A 697 -2.37 2.02 32.71
C TRP A 697 -2.41 0.55 33.14
N ASP A 698 -3.16 -0.29 32.42
CA ASP A 698 -3.24 -1.73 32.65
C ASP A 698 -1.90 -2.44 32.36
N ALA A 699 -1.04 -1.85 31.52
CA ALA A 699 0.32 -2.33 31.32
C ALA A 699 1.29 -1.95 32.45
N GLY A 700 0.87 -1.05 33.36
CA GLY A 700 1.67 -0.59 34.49
C GLY A 700 2.26 0.81 34.32
N VAL A 701 1.90 1.58 33.28
CA VAL A 701 2.29 2.99 33.19
C VAL A 701 1.56 3.78 34.29
N PRO A 702 2.28 4.51 35.17
CA PRO A 702 1.64 5.22 36.27
C PRO A 702 0.67 6.32 35.81
N HIS A 703 -0.42 6.51 36.55
CA HIS A 703 -1.43 7.53 36.24
C HIS A 703 -0.89 8.97 36.33
N ASP A 704 0.15 9.26 37.10
CA ASP A 704 0.79 10.58 37.12
C ASP A 704 1.79 10.78 35.97
N SER A 705 2.29 9.67 35.37
CA SER A 705 3.16 9.69 34.19
C SER A 705 2.39 9.78 32.87
N LEU A 706 1.16 9.27 32.81
CA LEU A 706 0.24 9.45 31.67
C LEU A 706 -1.15 9.86 32.17
N GLN A 707 -1.54 11.10 31.90
CA GLN A 707 -2.84 11.65 32.30
C GLN A 707 -3.70 12.00 31.08
N LEU A 708 -4.98 11.59 31.11
CA LEU A 708 -5.99 12.00 30.13
C LEU A 708 -6.71 13.25 30.63
N ILE A 709 -6.47 14.40 30.00
CA ILE A 709 -7.10 15.67 30.37
C ILE A 709 -8.02 16.14 29.25
N THR A 710 -9.30 15.79 29.37
CA THR A 710 -10.34 16.28 28.46
C THR A 710 -10.68 17.72 28.83
N CYS A 711 -10.51 18.66 27.90
CA CYS A 711 -10.81 20.06 28.14
C CYS A 711 -11.05 20.81 26.82
N SER A 712 -11.57 22.03 26.91
CA SER A 712 -11.78 22.89 25.75
C SER A 712 -10.45 23.33 25.12
N GLY A 713 -10.48 23.77 23.85
CA GLY A 713 -9.29 24.34 23.20
C GLY A 713 -8.74 25.57 23.94
N ALA A 714 -9.61 26.43 24.46
CA ALA A 714 -9.21 27.60 25.25
C ALA A 714 -8.51 27.19 26.56
N THR A 715 -9.04 26.18 27.24
CA THR A 715 -8.44 25.62 28.46
C THR A 715 -7.07 25.00 28.16
N ALA A 716 -6.93 24.27 27.06
CA ALA A 716 -5.65 23.71 26.63
C ALA A 716 -4.63 24.80 26.28
N GLU A 717 -5.02 25.87 25.59
CA GLU A 717 -4.14 27.03 25.33
C GLU A 717 -3.64 27.64 26.65
N GLU A 718 -4.55 27.86 27.61
CA GLU A 718 -4.23 28.50 28.89
C GLU A 718 -3.35 27.61 29.80
N ALA A 719 -3.70 26.33 29.96
CA ALA A 719 -3.10 25.47 30.97
C ALA A 719 -1.97 24.57 30.46
N LEU A 720 -1.89 24.33 29.15
CA LEU A 720 -0.87 23.46 28.54
C LEU A 720 0.10 24.26 27.66
N VAL A 721 -0.41 25.05 26.71
CA VAL A 721 0.44 25.74 25.72
C VAL A 721 1.21 26.89 26.36
N ARG A 722 0.53 27.79 27.09
CA ARG A 722 1.14 28.93 27.79
C ARG A 722 1.96 28.54 29.02
N ASN A 723 1.82 27.30 29.48
CA ASN A 723 2.39 26.87 30.74
C ASN A 723 3.88 26.54 30.57
N PRO A 724 4.81 27.27 31.22
CA PRO A 724 6.25 27.03 31.08
C PRO A 724 6.69 25.66 31.59
N ASP A 725 5.87 25.00 32.41
CA ASP A 725 6.12 23.66 32.94
C ASP A 725 5.82 22.54 31.93
N VAL A 726 5.27 22.89 30.76
CA VAL A 726 5.18 21.99 29.61
C VAL A 726 6.39 22.25 28.71
N ASP A 727 7.28 21.26 28.63
CA ASP A 727 8.56 21.35 27.92
C ASP A 727 8.42 21.10 26.41
N SER A 728 7.37 20.40 25.98
CA SER A 728 7.11 20.12 24.57
C SER A 728 5.62 19.90 24.30
N VAL A 729 5.18 20.29 23.11
CA VAL A 729 3.85 19.97 22.59
C VAL A 729 3.98 19.15 21.32
N ILE A 730 3.33 18.00 21.28
CA ILE A 730 3.09 17.24 20.05
C ILE A 730 1.67 17.58 19.60
N LEU A 731 1.55 18.25 18.46
CA LEU A 731 0.29 18.62 17.85
C LEU A 731 0.09 17.81 16.56
N THR A 732 -1.08 17.23 16.40
CA THR A 732 -1.59 16.93 15.06
C THR A 732 -2.94 17.59 14.85
N GLY A 733 -3.02 18.50 13.89
CA GLY A 733 -4.21 19.33 13.68
C GLY A 733 -4.05 20.37 12.59
N SER A 734 -4.83 21.45 12.66
CA SER A 734 -4.80 22.47 11.59
C SER A 734 -3.54 23.34 11.65
N THR A 735 -3.06 23.79 10.48
CA THR A 735 -1.99 24.80 10.37
C THR A 735 -2.31 26.07 11.17
N GLN A 736 -3.59 26.45 11.24
CA GLN A 736 -4.04 27.61 12.03
C GLN A 736 -3.86 27.40 13.55
N THR A 737 -4.02 26.17 14.04
CA THR A 737 -3.77 25.84 15.45
C THR A 737 -2.29 25.93 15.78
N ALA A 738 -1.41 25.41 14.92
CA ALA A 738 0.04 25.54 15.08
C ALA A 738 0.48 27.02 15.12
N ARG A 739 0.01 27.84 14.16
CA ARG A 739 0.25 29.30 14.16
C ARG A 739 -0.21 29.96 15.45
N ARG A 740 -1.39 29.60 15.93
CA ARG A 740 -1.94 30.14 17.18
C ARG A 740 -1.03 29.80 18.36
N MET A 741 -0.58 28.54 18.49
CA MET A 741 0.33 28.13 19.56
C MET A 741 1.63 28.93 19.54
N MET A 742 2.27 29.03 18.37
CA MET A 742 3.52 29.78 18.22
C MET A 742 3.34 31.28 18.48
N SER A 743 2.23 31.89 18.05
CA SER A 743 1.93 33.30 18.36
C SER A 743 1.75 33.59 19.85
N VAL A 744 1.37 32.56 20.61
CA VAL A 744 1.08 32.65 22.04
C VAL A 744 2.32 32.35 22.89
N ARG A 745 3.16 31.42 22.44
CA ARG A 745 4.42 31.03 23.07
C ARG A 745 5.47 30.74 21.98
N PRO A 746 6.22 31.76 21.51
CA PRO A 746 7.18 31.61 20.42
C PRO A 746 8.35 30.65 20.73
N ASP A 747 8.70 30.47 22.00
CA ASP A 747 9.71 29.52 22.49
C ASP A 747 9.20 28.08 22.66
N LEU A 748 7.94 27.81 22.31
CA LEU A 748 7.37 26.48 22.49
C LEU A 748 8.10 25.47 21.60
N HIS A 749 8.67 24.42 22.22
CA HIS A 749 9.16 23.26 21.49
C HIS A 749 7.96 22.46 20.95
N LEU A 750 7.53 22.85 19.75
CA LEU A 750 6.37 22.31 19.06
C LEU A 750 6.82 21.33 17.98
N LEU A 751 6.30 20.09 18.05
CA LEU A 751 6.29 19.14 16.96
C LEU A 751 4.87 19.14 16.39
N ALA A 752 4.66 19.77 15.24
CA ALA A 752 3.33 19.85 14.65
C ALA A 752 3.29 19.20 13.28
N GLU A 753 2.50 18.13 13.18
CA GLU A 753 2.01 17.60 11.91
C GLU A 753 0.70 18.30 11.58
N THR A 754 0.60 18.90 10.40
CA THR A 754 -0.56 19.71 10.02
C THR A 754 -1.17 19.26 8.70
N GLY A 755 -2.06 20.08 8.14
CA GLY A 755 -2.88 19.73 6.99
C GLY A 755 -2.09 19.45 5.71
N GLY A 756 -2.79 18.96 4.70
CA GLY A 756 -2.23 18.64 3.40
C GLY A 756 -3.16 19.07 2.26
N LYS A 757 -2.57 19.50 1.15
CA LYS A 757 -3.29 19.67 -0.12
C LYS A 757 -2.72 18.73 -1.17
N ASN A 758 -2.91 17.44 -0.91
CA ASN A 758 -2.19 16.39 -1.62
C ASN A 758 -2.71 16.18 -3.03
N ALA A 759 -1.79 15.79 -3.91
CA ALA A 759 -2.03 15.61 -5.32
C ALA A 759 -1.53 14.25 -5.82
N THR A 760 -2.35 13.58 -6.63
CA THR A 760 -1.93 12.46 -7.46
C THR A 760 -1.83 12.92 -8.91
N ILE A 761 -0.66 12.74 -9.52
CA ILE A 761 -0.36 13.07 -10.92
C ILE A 761 -0.51 11.79 -11.74
N VAL A 762 -1.27 11.83 -12.84
CA VAL A 762 -1.48 10.71 -13.74
C VAL A 762 -1.00 11.09 -15.14
N SER A 763 0.04 10.42 -15.62
CA SER A 763 0.57 10.63 -16.95
C SER A 763 -0.13 9.78 -18.00
N ALA A 764 0.09 10.08 -19.29
CA ALA A 764 -0.40 9.27 -20.40
C ALA A 764 0.22 7.86 -20.44
N MET A 765 1.29 7.63 -19.67
CA MET A 765 1.96 6.32 -19.56
C MET A 765 1.45 5.48 -18.39
N ALA A 766 0.45 5.96 -17.64
CA ALA A 766 -0.13 5.26 -16.51
C ALA A 766 -0.98 4.04 -16.91
N ASP A 767 -1.13 3.12 -15.96
CA ASP A 767 -2.24 2.17 -15.98
C ASP A 767 -3.51 2.87 -15.49
N ARG A 768 -4.38 3.24 -16.43
CA ARG A 768 -5.58 4.07 -16.19
C ARG A 768 -6.53 3.46 -15.15
N ASP A 769 -6.75 2.15 -15.19
CA ASP A 769 -7.66 1.46 -14.27
C ASP A 769 -7.09 1.44 -12.84
N LEU A 770 -5.79 1.14 -12.69
CA LEU A 770 -5.12 1.19 -11.39
C LEU A 770 -5.08 2.62 -10.84
N ALA A 771 -4.77 3.61 -11.69
CA ALA A 771 -4.78 5.01 -11.30
C ALA A 771 -6.14 5.45 -10.74
N ILE A 772 -7.25 5.10 -11.40
CA ILE A 772 -8.61 5.38 -10.89
C ILE A 772 -8.83 4.69 -9.55
N LYS A 773 -8.50 3.41 -9.43
CA LYS A 773 -8.64 2.64 -8.17
C LYS A 773 -7.87 3.29 -7.02
N HIS A 774 -6.62 3.68 -7.24
CA HIS A 774 -5.77 4.32 -6.23
C HIS A 774 -6.27 5.71 -5.85
N VAL A 775 -6.67 6.52 -6.83
CA VAL A 775 -7.20 7.88 -6.60
C VAL A 775 -8.52 7.83 -5.83
N VAL A 776 -9.44 6.94 -6.20
CA VAL A 776 -10.74 6.79 -5.51
C VAL A 776 -10.53 6.36 -4.05
N HIS A 777 -9.65 5.38 -3.81
CA HIS A 777 -9.30 4.99 -2.44
C HIS A 777 -8.70 6.16 -1.65
N SER A 778 -7.73 6.86 -2.24
CA SER A 778 -6.98 7.93 -1.56
C SER A 778 -7.82 9.19 -1.32
N ALA A 779 -8.80 9.49 -2.19
CA ALA A 779 -9.64 10.68 -2.09
C ALA A 779 -10.80 10.51 -1.11
N PHE A 780 -11.39 9.30 -1.05
CA PHE A 780 -12.66 9.07 -0.35
C PHE A 780 -12.59 8.12 0.84
N GLY A 781 -11.46 7.44 1.06
CA GLY A 781 -11.21 6.69 2.30
C GLY A 781 -11.42 7.58 3.53
N HIS A 782 -12.15 7.07 4.52
CA HIS A 782 -12.64 7.83 5.68
C HIS A 782 -13.32 9.17 5.31
N SER A 783 -14.06 9.19 4.20
CA SER A 783 -14.79 10.36 3.69
C SER A 783 -13.89 11.55 3.36
N GLY A 784 -12.65 11.27 2.94
CA GLY A 784 -11.63 12.29 2.65
C GLY A 784 -11.10 13.02 3.89
N GLN A 785 -11.39 12.54 5.09
CA GLN A 785 -10.95 13.13 6.37
C GLN A 785 -9.57 12.63 6.79
N LYS A 786 -8.63 12.54 5.84
CA LYS A 786 -7.24 12.17 6.09
C LYS A 786 -6.36 13.35 5.71
N CYS A 787 -5.37 13.68 6.52
CA CYS A 787 -4.35 14.67 6.16
C CYS A 787 -3.63 14.27 4.86
N SER A 788 -3.51 12.96 4.57
CA SER A 788 -2.93 12.38 3.37
C SER A 788 -3.89 12.20 2.20
N ALA A 789 -5.17 12.53 2.33
CA ALA A 789 -6.17 12.29 1.28
C ALA A 789 -5.82 13.03 -0.03
N THR A 790 -5.96 12.34 -1.16
CA THR A 790 -5.79 12.96 -2.47
C THR A 790 -6.92 13.96 -2.72
N SER A 791 -6.60 15.25 -2.65
CA SER A 791 -7.55 16.35 -2.88
C SER A 791 -7.52 16.85 -4.32
N LEU A 792 -6.39 16.65 -5.01
CA LEU A 792 -6.17 17.08 -6.39
C LEU A 792 -5.76 15.90 -7.26
N LEU A 793 -6.44 15.72 -8.37
CA LEU A 793 -6.06 14.78 -9.43
C LEU A 793 -5.54 15.59 -10.62
N LEU A 794 -4.25 15.51 -10.89
CA LEU A 794 -3.62 16.18 -12.03
C LEU A 794 -3.52 15.19 -13.18
N LEU A 795 -4.23 15.46 -14.27
CA LEU A 795 -4.24 14.60 -15.45
C LEU A 795 -3.47 15.25 -16.58
N GLN A 796 -2.60 14.48 -17.24
CA GLN A 796 -1.98 14.93 -18.47
C GLN A 796 -3.05 15.17 -19.55
N ASP A 797 -2.82 16.10 -20.47
CA ASP A 797 -3.75 16.48 -21.54
C ASP A 797 -4.46 15.31 -22.21
N GLU A 798 -3.74 14.23 -22.57
CA GLU A 798 -4.34 13.05 -23.19
C GLU A 798 -5.37 12.36 -22.26
N VAL A 799 -5.01 12.15 -20.99
CA VAL A 799 -5.87 11.47 -20.00
C VAL A 799 -7.03 12.37 -19.59
N PHE A 800 -6.83 13.68 -19.51
CA PHE A 800 -7.88 14.65 -19.20
C PHE A 800 -8.96 14.68 -20.29
N HIS A 801 -8.60 14.44 -21.55
CA HIS A 801 -9.52 14.41 -22.68
C HIS A 801 -10.03 13.00 -23.03
N ASP A 802 -9.62 11.97 -22.27
CA ASP A 802 -10.11 10.61 -22.43
C ASP A 802 -11.50 10.45 -21.80
N GLU A 803 -12.52 10.29 -22.66
CA GLU A 803 -13.90 10.06 -22.24
C GLU A 803 -14.06 8.78 -21.44
N THR A 804 -13.36 7.69 -21.80
CA THR A 804 -13.41 6.42 -21.06
C THR A 804 -12.87 6.60 -19.65
N PHE A 805 -11.70 7.22 -19.49
CA PHE A 805 -11.13 7.51 -18.17
C PHE A 805 -12.10 8.33 -17.31
N ARG A 806 -12.66 9.39 -17.91
CA ARG A 806 -13.61 10.29 -17.23
C ARG A 806 -14.89 9.56 -16.81
N GLU A 807 -15.45 8.71 -17.65
CA GLU A 807 -16.65 7.93 -17.34
C GLU A 807 -16.39 6.85 -16.29
N THR A 808 -15.28 6.11 -16.40
CA THR A 808 -14.89 5.08 -15.42
C THR A 808 -14.61 5.68 -14.05
N LEU A 809 -13.94 6.84 -13.98
CA LEU A 809 -13.79 7.58 -12.72
C LEU A 809 -15.14 7.98 -12.14
N ALA A 810 -16.06 8.50 -12.96
CA ALA A 810 -17.37 8.91 -12.50
C ALA A 810 -18.20 7.72 -11.99
N ASP A 811 -18.16 6.59 -12.68
CA ASP A 811 -18.84 5.34 -12.28
C ASP A 811 -18.27 4.80 -10.97
N ALA A 812 -16.95 4.71 -10.85
CA ALA A 812 -16.28 4.25 -9.63
C ALA A 812 -16.67 5.12 -8.42
N VAL A 813 -16.71 6.44 -8.57
CA VAL A 813 -17.11 7.37 -7.50
C VAL A 813 -18.59 7.24 -7.12
N ARG A 814 -19.49 7.12 -8.11
CA ARG A 814 -20.93 6.93 -7.84
C ARG A 814 -21.24 5.60 -7.17
N SER A 815 -20.38 4.61 -7.38
CA SER A 815 -20.55 3.23 -6.89
C SER A 815 -20.11 3.03 -5.44
N ILE A 816 -19.44 4.02 -4.85
CA ILE A 816 -19.03 3.95 -3.44
C ILE A 816 -20.28 3.85 -2.57
N THR A 817 -20.36 2.77 -1.78
CA THR A 817 -21.44 2.58 -0.83
C THR A 817 -21.25 3.50 0.38
N VAL A 818 -22.12 4.50 0.48
CA VAL A 818 -22.13 5.52 1.54
C VAL A 818 -23.23 5.20 2.54
N GLY A 819 -22.88 5.13 3.83
CA GLY A 819 -23.81 4.67 4.84
C GLY A 819 -23.32 4.84 6.27
N SER A 820 -24.03 4.20 7.20
CA SER A 820 -23.63 4.12 8.60
C SER A 820 -22.35 3.29 8.74
N ALA A 821 -21.45 3.70 9.63
CA ALA A 821 -20.25 2.91 9.94
C ALA A 821 -20.57 1.56 10.63
N TRP A 822 -21.80 1.40 11.14
CA TRP A 822 -22.31 0.15 11.73
C TRP A 822 -22.67 -0.91 10.69
N ASP A 823 -22.81 -0.52 9.41
CA ASP A 823 -23.12 -1.44 8.34
C ASP A 823 -21.83 -1.95 7.69
N LEU A 824 -21.59 -3.28 7.73
CA LEU A 824 -20.34 -3.88 7.24
C LEU A 824 -20.06 -3.66 5.75
N HIS A 825 -21.10 -3.39 4.95
CA HIS A 825 -21.00 -3.13 3.51
C HIS A 825 -20.68 -1.67 3.18
N THR A 826 -20.75 -0.75 4.16
CA THR A 826 -20.38 0.66 3.98
C THR A 826 -18.89 0.78 3.65
N LYS A 827 -18.58 1.48 2.55
CA LYS A 827 -17.22 1.81 2.13
C LYS A 827 -16.81 3.22 2.54
N MET A 828 -17.77 4.11 2.71
CA MET A 828 -17.53 5.49 3.14
C MET A 828 -18.56 5.90 4.20
N GLY A 829 -18.05 6.22 5.40
CA GLY A 829 -18.86 6.60 6.56
C GLY A 829 -19.26 8.08 6.59
N PRO A 830 -19.79 8.57 7.72
CA PRO A 830 -20.11 9.99 7.90
C PRO A 830 -18.86 10.87 8.05
N LEU A 831 -19.04 12.18 7.85
CA LEU A 831 -18.15 13.18 8.40
C LEU A 831 -18.22 13.16 9.94
N ILE A 832 -17.17 13.61 10.64
CA ILE A 832 -17.20 13.66 12.11
C ILE A 832 -18.25 14.64 12.65
N SER A 833 -18.56 15.67 11.88
CA SER A 833 -19.51 16.74 12.23
C SER A 833 -20.12 17.31 10.95
N PRO A 834 -21.23 18.06 11.02
CA PRO A 834 -21.79 18.73 9.86
C PRO A 834 -20.73 19.59 9.14
N PRO A 835 -20.78 19.68 7.80
CA PRO A 835 -19.72 20.29 7.02
C PRO A 835 -19.49 21.74 7.41
N SER A 836 -18.22 22.12 7.54
CA SER A 836 -17.82 23.51 7.78
C SER A 836 -18.25 24.42 6.62
N GLU A 837 -18.17 25.74 6.81
CA GLU A 837 -18.45 26.70 5.74
C GLU A 837 -17.50 26.49 4.53
N VAL A 838 -16.23 26.20 4.80
CA VAL A 838 -15.20 25.94 3.78
C VAL A 838 -15.54 24.69 2.98
N LEU A 839 -15.88 23.59 3.66
CA LEU A 839 -16.27 22.34 3.00
C LEU A 839 -17.60 22.51 2.25
N THR A 840 -18.58 23.20 2.84
CA THR A 840 -19.86 23.52 2.19
C THR A 840 -19.66 24.31 0.91
N ARG A 841 -18.78 25.33 0.93
CA ARG A 841 -18.39 26.07 -0.27
C ARG A 841 -17.73 25.14 -1.29
N GLY A 842 -16.83 24.28 -0.84
CA GLY A 842 -16.19 23.24 -1.66
C GLY A 842 -17.20 22.31 -2.34
N MET A 843 -18.27 21.92 -1.65
CA MET A 843 -19.29 21.00 -2.17
C MET A 843 -20.37 21.67 -3.04
N LYS A 844 -20.62 22.98 -2.89
CA LYS A 844 -21.78 23.64 -3.53
C LYS A 844 -21.42 24.64 -4.62
N THR A 845 -20.21 25.22 -4.58
CA THR A 845 -19.85 26.32 -5.48
C THR A 845 -18.87 25.86 -6.56
N LEU A 846 -19.07 26.35 -7.79
CA LEU A 846 -18.13 26.21 -8.90
C LEU A 846 -17.54 27.59 -9.22
N GLN A 847 -16.28 27.64 -9.62
CA GLN A 847 -15.67 28.82 -10.23
C GLN A 847 -15.84 28.79 -11.76
N ASP A 848 -15.54 29.90 -12.43
CA ASP A 848 -15.68 30.01 -13.89
C ASP A 848 -14.97 28.86 -14.62
N ALA A 849 -15.69 28.18 -15.52
CA ALA A 849 -15.28 27.00 -16.29
C ALA A 849 -15.09 25.68 -15.51
N GLU A 850 -15.31 25.65 -14.18
CA GLU A 850 -15.42 24.38 -13.43
C GLU A 850 -16.77 23.70 -13.72
N SER A 851 -16.81 22.37 -13.62
CA SER A 851 -18.05 21.60 -13.72
C SER A 851 -18.05 20.41 -12.76
N TRP A 852 -19.24 19.88 -12.44
CA TRP A 852 -19.34 18.63 -11.70
C TRP A 852 -19.24 17.44 -12.65
N LEU A 853 -18.26 16.56 -12.42
CA LEU A 853 -18.28 15.21 -12.99
C LEU A 853 -19.25 14.32 -12.20
N VAL A 854 -19.15 14.41 -10.87
CA VAL A 854 -20.08 13.83 -9.90
C VAL A 854 -20.39 14.89 -8.87
N MET A 855 -21.66 15.24 -8.70
CA MET A 855 -22.07 16.23 -7.70
C MET A 855 -22.17 15.54 -6.33
N PRO A 856 -21.61 16.12 -5.25
CA PRO A 856 -21.80 15.59 -3.91
C PRO A 856 -23.26 15.74 -3.49
N GLU A 857 -23.80 14.71 -2.83
CA GLU A 857 -25.21 14.68 -2.40
C GLU A 857 -25.31 14.50 -0.90
N HIS A 858 -26.14 15.29 -0.24
CA HIS A 858 -26.44 15.09 1.18
C HIS A 858 -27.37 13.89 1.34
N VAL A 859 -27.04 12.96 2.25
CA VAL A 859 -27.92 11.83 2.57
C VAL A 859 -28.97 12.30 3.59
N VAL A 860 -30.24 12.17 3.21
CA VAL A 860 -31.38 12.63 4.02
C VAL A 860 -31.35 11.97 5.40
N ASN A 861 -31.73 12.73 6.44
CA ASN A 861 -31.80 12.32 7.84
C ASN A 861 -30.46 12.11 8.57
N ASN A 862 -29.31 12.32 7.92
CA ASN A 862 -28.02 12.41 8.63
C ASN A 862 -27.24 13.66 8.19
N PRO A 863 -27.06 14.70 9.04
CA PRO A 863 -26.39 15.95 8.67
C PRO A 863 -24.89 15.80 8.37
N CYS A 864 -24.28 14.69 8.75
CA CYS A 864 -22.87 14.39 8.57
C CYS A 864 -22.60 13.49 7.34
N LEU A 865 -23.63 12.89 6.74
CA LEU A 865 -23.45 11.88 5.70
C LEU A 865 -23.64 12.47 4.30
N TYR A 866 -22.60 12.35 3.47
CA TYR A 866 -22.58 12.91 2.10
C TYR A 866 -22.02 11.89 1.13
N ARG A 867 -22.58 11.82 -0.08
CA ARG A 867 -21.96 11.15 -1.23
C ARG A 867 -20.80 11.97 -1.79
N PRO A 868 -19.76 11.30 -2.31
CA PRO A 868 -18.56 11.98 -2.78
C PRO A 868 -18.81 12.82 -4.04
N GLY A 869 -18.01 13.88 -4.19
CA GLY A 869 -18.06 14.78 -5.33
C GLY A 869 -16.74 14.86 -6.09
N VAL A 870 -16.82 15.05 -7.41
CA VAL A 870 -15.67 15.30 -8.28
C VAL A 870 -15.92 16.54 -9.12
N LYS A 871 -15.09 17.57 -8.91
CA LYS A 871 -15.06 18.75 -9.77
C LYS A 871 -14.05 18.56 -10.89
N TRP A 872 -14.44 18.95 -12.09
CA TRP A 872 -13.62 18.91 -13.28
C TRP A 872 -13.16 20.30 -13.68
N ASN A 873 -11.97 20.38 -14.27
CA ASN A 873 -11.37 21.61 -14.80
C ASN A 873 -11.11 22.69 -13.73
N ILE A 874 -10.55 22.29 -12.59
CA ILE A 874 -10.11 23.21 -11.53
C ILE A 874 -8.98 24.10 -12.05
N ARG A 875 -9.09 25.40 -11.81
CA ARG A 875 -8.10 26.40 -12.23
C ARG A 875 -6.93 26.47 -11.24
N GLU A 876 -5.72 26.57 -11.79
CA GLU A 876 -4.52 26.88 -11.01
C GLU A 876 -4.68 28.20 -10.24
N GLY A 877 -4.31 28.18 -8.96
CA GLY A 877 -4.49 29.30 -8.03
C GLY A 877 -5.93 29.53 -7.53
N GLY A 878 -6.90 28.76 -8.02
CA GLY A 878 -8.30 28.82 -7.60
C GLY A 878 -8.53 28.33 -6.16
N PHE A 879 -9.77 28.46 -5.67
CA PHE A 879 -10.14 28.09 -4.30
C PHE A 879 -9.87 26.61 -4.02
N MET A 880 -10.30 25.73 -4.93
CA MET A 880 -10.08 24.28 -4.82
C MET A 880 -8.61 23.89 -4.86
N HIS A 881 -7.76 24.65 -5.56
CA HIS A 881 -6.32 24.39 -5.65
C HIS A 881 -5.61 24.73 -4.33
N ARG A 882 -5.97 25.85 -3.68
CA ARG A 882 -5.23 26.40 -2.52
C ARG A 882 -5.83 26.10 -1.15
N THR A 883 -7.02 25.50 -1.09
CA THR A 883 -7.74 25.32 0.18
C THR A 883 -7.91 23.84 0.52
N GLU A 884 -7.43 23.42 1.69
CA GLU A 884 -7.74 22.12 2.28
C GLU A 884 -9.21 22.09 2.71
N LEU A 885 -9.96 21.08 2.25
CA LEU A 885 -11.40 20.97 2.52
C LEU A 885 -11.74 19.93 3.60
N PHE A 886 -10.89 18.92 3.76
CA PHE A 886 -11.05 17.83 4.73
C PHE A 886 -12.41 17.12 4.65
N GLY A 887 -12.79 16.69 3.44
CA GLY A 887 -14.06 16.03 3.16
C GLY A 887 -14.08 15.39 1.75
N PRO A 888 -15.19 14.76 1.34
CA PRO A 888 -15.22 13.84 0.20
C PRO A 888 -15.37 14.58 -1.14
N VAL A 889 -14.42 15.47 -1.46
CA VAL A 889 -14.41 16.26 -2.70
C VAL A 889 -13.04 16.19 -3.39
N LEU A 890 -13.01 15.65 -4.60
CA LEU A 890 -11.84 15.61 -5.46
C LEU A 890 -11.88 16.74 -6.51
N GLY A 891 -10.80 17.48 -6.68
CA GLY A 891 -10.62 18.45 -7.76
C GLY A 891 -9.73 17.93 -8.87
N VAL A 892 -10.18 17.95 -10.12
CA VAL A 892 -9.38 17.51 -11.28
C VAL A 892 -8.79 18.71 -12.02
N MET A 893 -7.48 18.69 -12.20
CA MET A 893 -6.69 19.70 -12.90
C MET A 893 -6.03 19.08 -14.13
N ARG A 894 -5.76 19.91 -15.14
CA ARG A 894 -5.08 19.51 -16.37
C ARG A 894 -3.65 20.04 -16.38
N TYR A 895 -2.72 19.25 -16.91
CA TYR A 895 -1.35 19.70 -17.21
C TYR A 895 -0.85 19.14 -18.55
N SER A 896 0.12 19.80 -19.16
CA SER A 896 0.71 19.35 -20.43
C SER A 896 2.03 18.58 -20.25
N ARG A 897 2.92 19.10 -19.40
CA ARG A 897 4.23 18.53 -19.07
C ARG A 897 4.39 18.26 -17.58
N LEU A 898 5.13 17.21 -17.23
CA LEU A 898 5.26 16.76 -15.84
C LEU A 898 5.84 17.85 -14.91
N GLU A 899 6.76 18.67 -15.40
CA GLU A 899 7.34 19.77 -14.63
C GLU A 899 6.30 20.82 -14.24
N HIS A 900 5.34 21.13 -15.13
CA HIS A 900 4.23 22.02 -14.79
C HIS A 900 3.32 21.40 -13.75
N ALA A 901 3.07 20.08 -13.80
CA ALA A 901 2.34 19.39 -12.73
C ALA A 901 3.05 19.53 -11.37
N ILE A 902 4.37 19.40 -11.34
CA ILE A 902 5.18 19.58 -10.13
C ILE A 902 5.09 21.02 -9.60
N GLU A 903 5.08 22.02 -10.49
CA GLU A 903 4.88 23.43 -10.13
C GLU A 903 3.48 23.69 -9.55
N ILE A 904 2.43 23.09 -10.12
CA ILE A 904 1.06 23.16 -9.58
C ILE A 904 1.05 22.63 -8.14
N VAL A 905 1.60 21.43 -7.89
CA VAL A 905 1.66 20.85 -6.54
C VAL A 905 2.41 21.76 -5.57
N ARG A 906 3.56 22.30 -5.98
CA ARG A 906 4.35 23.26 -5.19
C ARG A 906 3.55 24.54 -4.87
N GLY A 907 2.72 25.00 -5.82
CA GLY A 907 1.87 26.18 -5.69
C GLY A 907 0.75 26.06 -4.65
N THR A 908 0.55 24.89 -4.05
CA THR A 908 -0.36 24.71 -2.90
C THR A 908 0.23 25.25 -1.58
N GLY A 909 1.56 25.34 -1.48
CA GLY A 909 2.29 25.68 -0.24
C GLY A 909 2.39 24.53 0.77
N TYR A 910 1.67 23.43 0.55
CA TYR A 910 1.73 22.21 1.35
C TYR A 910 2.72 21.21 0.74
N GLY A 911 3.06 20.17 1.51
CA GLY A 911 4.02 19.16 1.08
C GLY A 911 3.96 17.89 1.93
N LEU A 912 2.76 17.35 2.17
CA LEU A 912 2.58 16.14 2.96
C LEU A 912 2.73 14.87 2.11
N THR A 913 1.71 14.50 1.34
CA THR A 913 1.76 13.36 0.41
C THR A 913 1.66 13.80 -1.05
N SER A 914 2.31 13.06 -1.96
CA SER A 914 2.07 13.19 -3.39
C SER A 914 2.19 11.82 -4.08
N GLY A 915 1.33 11.58 -5.07
CA GLY A 915 1.31 10.36 -5.86
C GLY A 915 1.72 10.60 -7.32
N LEU A 916 2.38 9.63 -7.94
CA LEU A 916 2.58 9.55 -9.38
C LEU A 916 2.10 8.19 -9.91
N GLU A 917 1.22 8.23 -10.90
CA GLU A 917 0.82 7.09 -11.71
C GLU A 917 1.52 7.22 -13.06
N SER A 918 2.56 6.42 -13.27
CA SER A 918 3.33 6.33 -14.53
C SER A 918 4.13 5.03 -14.58
N LEU A 919 4.24 4.45 -15.77
CA LEU A 919 5.11 3.31 -16.03
C LEU A 919 6.45 3.70 -16.69
N ASP A 920 6.68 4.99 -16.97
CA ASP A 920 7.95 5.48 -17.53
C ASP A 920 8.92 5.84 -16.38
N ASP A 921 10.04 5.11 -16.30
CA ASP A 921 11.10 5.30 -15.30
C ASP A 921 11.73 6.70 -15.37
N ARG A 922 11.75 7.33 -16.54
CA ARG A 922 12.24 8.71 -16.73
C ARG A 922 11.32 9.73 -16.04
N GLU A 923 10.00 9.55 -16.18
CA GLU A 923 9.00 10.38 -15.49
C GLU A 923 9.07 10.17 -13.97
N ILE A 924 9.19 8.91 -13.55
CA ILE A 924 9.33 8.54 -12.14
C ILE A 924 10.55 9.23 -11.52
N GLU A 925 11.72 9.16 -12.15
CA GLU A 925 12.93 9.75 -11.59
C GLU A 925 12.86 11.28 -11.58
N LEU A 926 12.37 11.92 -12.64
CA LEU A 926 12.17 13.37 -12.69
C LEU A 926 11.28 13.86 -11.54
N TRP A 927 10.13 13.19 -11.36
CA TRP A 927 9.20 13.51 -10.28
C TRP A 927 9.82 13.24 -8.90
N ARG A 928 10.44 12.07 -8.71
CA ARG A 928 11.10 11.67 -7.46
C ARG A 928 12.16 12.68 -7.02
N GLN A 929 12.89 13.29 -7.95
CA GLN A 929 13.93 14.27 -7.62
C GLN A 929 13.41 15.69 -7.37
N SER A 930 12.24 16.04 -7.91
CA SER A 930 11.81 17.44 -8.04
C SER A 930 10.54 17.79 -7.25
N ILE A 931 9.72 16.80 -6.88
CA ILE A 931 8.46 17.01 -6.15
C ILE A 931 8.72 17.47 -4.71
N HIS A 932 7.94 18.43 -4.23
CA HIS A 932 8.03 18.98 -2.89
C HIS A 932 6.96 18.35 -1.97
N ALA A 933 7.25 17.15 -1.46
CA ALA A 933 6.42 16.47 -0.48
C ALA A 933 7.24 15.51 0.40
N GLY A 934 6.79 15.29 1.64
CA GLY A 934 7.47 14.41 2.58
C GLY A 934 7.27 12.91 2.29
N ASN A 935 6.09 12.51 1.79
CA ASN A 935 5.76 11.12 1.50
C ASN A 935 5.37 10.97 0.02
N LEU A 936 6.13 10.16 -0.71
CA LEU A 936 5.99 9.95 -2.15
C LEU A 936 5.46 8.53 -2.43
N TYR A 937 4.46 8.43 -3.28
CA TYR A 937 3.83 7.16 -3.65
C TYR A 937 3.81 6.99 -5.17
N ILE A 938 4.28 5.85 -5.67
CA ILE A 938 4.37 5.57 -7.11
C ILE A 938 3.55 4.32 -7.43
N ASN A 939 2.59 4.47 -8.36
CA ASN A 939 1.68 3.42 -8.82
C ASN A 939 0.90 2.73 -7.69
N ARG A 940 0.50 3.49 -6.68
CA ARG A 940 -0.21 3.01 -5.48
C ARG A 940 -1.01 4.12 -4.79
N PRO A 941 -1.92 3.79 -3.86
CA PRO A 941 -2.61 4.79 -3.06
C PRO A 941 -1.66 5.66 -2.22
N THR A 942 -2.05 6.90 -1.95
CA THR A 942 -1.26 7.91 -1.22
C THR A 942 -1.55 7.95 0.29
N THR A 943 -2.41 7.06 0.77
CA THR A 943 -2.84 6.94 2.18
C THR A 943 -2.42 5.60 2.77
N GLY A 944 -2.51 5.45 4.10
CA GLY A 944 -2.16 4.19 4.78
C GLY A 944 -0.65 4.00 4.91
N ALA A 945 0.04 5.04 5.39
CA ALA A 945 1.44 4.93 5.76
C ALA A 945 1.61 3.96 6.93
N ILE A 946 2.60 3.07 6.85
CA ILE A 946 2.90 2.05 7.84
C ILE A 946 4.22 2.42 8.52
N VAL A 947 4.26 2.30 9.85
CA VAL A 947 5.42 2.61 10.70
C VAL A 947 6.69 1.96 10.14
N LEU A 948 7.79 2.72 10.11
CA LEU A 948 9.10 2.39 9.55
C LEU A 948 9.13 2.09 8.03
N ARG A 949 8.05 1.59 7.42
CA ARG A 949 7.98 1.40 5.96
C ARG A 949 7.87 2.74 5.25
N GLN A 950 6.90 3.56 5.65
CA GLN A 950 6.74 4.92 5.14
C GLN A 950 6.60 5.89 6.32
N PRO A 951 7.68 6.18 7.07
CA PRO A 951 7.67 7.24 8.08
C PRO A 951 6.89 8.47 7.58
N PHE A 952 5.99 8.97 8.40
CA PHE A 952 4.96 9.91 7.97
C PHE A 952 5.24 11.32 8.48
N GLY A 953 5.23 12.29 7.58
CA GLY A 953 5.35 13.71 7.95
C GLY A 953 5.58 14.61 6.73
N GLY A 954 5.26 15.88 6.86
CA GLY A 954 5.28 16.83 5.73
C GLY A 954 6.49 17.75 5.66
N VAL A 955 6.49 18.62 4.65
CA VAL A 955 7.34 19.81 4.54
C VAL A 955 6.46 21.04 4.22
N GLY A 956 7.03 22.25 4.30
CA GLY A 956 6.29 23.49 4.09
C GLY A 956 5.16 23.66 5.10
N LEU A 957 3.96 24.06 4.65
CA LEU A 957 2.81 24.28 5.54
C LEU A 957 2.26 23.01 6.21
N SER A 958 2.76 21.83 5.84
CA SER A 958 2.31 20.54 6.37
C SER A 958 3.01 20.13 7.67
N ALA A 959 4.13 20.76 8.04
CA ALA A 959 4.82 20.43 9.28
C ALA A 959 5.52 21.65 9.90
N TYR A 960 5.68 21.64 11.21
CA TYR A 960 6.55 22.53 11.96
C TYR A 960 7.40 21.72 12.93
N GLY A 961 8.71 21.94 12.91
CA GLY A 961 9.67 21.16 13.70
C GLY A 961 10.88 20.69 12.89
N PRO A 962 11.72 19.81 13.47
CA PRO A 962 13.07 19.52 12.98
C PRO A 962 13.14 18.69 11.69
N GLY A 963 12.01 18.40 11.02
CA GLY A 963 11.98 17.66 9.76
C GLY A 963 12.17 16.15 9.87
N VAL A 964 11.95 15.57 11.06
CA VAL A 964 11.86 14.12 11.30
C VAL A 964 10.41 13.65 11.26
N LYS A 965 10.18 12.38 10.92
CA LYS A 965 8.83 11.85 10.67
C LYS A 965 8.33 10.91 11.74
N ALA A 966 7.03 10.96 12.03
CA ALA A 966 6.39 9.97 12.88
C ALA A 966 6.59 8.56 12.29
N GLY A 967 6.88 7.58 13.14
CA GLY A 967 7.19 6.21 12.75
C GLY A 967 8.56 6.07 12.08
N GLY A 968 9.39 7.11 12.07
CA GLY A 968 10.79 7.07 11.66
C GLY A 968 11.74 6.91 12.86
N PRO A 969 12.98 6.45 12.65
CA PRO A 969 13.90 6.09 13.74
C PRO A 969 14.45 7.29 14.51
N HIS A 970 14.23 8.52 14.03
CA HIS A 970 14.67 9.74 14.69
C HIS A 970 13.55 10.51 15.39
N TYR A 971 12.28 10.06 15.33
CA TYR A 971 11.15 10.82 15.90
C TYR A 971 11.19 10.99 17.43
N VAL A 972 11.84 10.06 18.13
CA VAL A 972 11.99 10.11 19.60
C VAL A 972 13.03 11.18 20.00
N LEU A 973 14.01 11.47 19.15
CA LEU A 973 15.16 12.32 19.47
C LEU A 973 14.77 13.76 19.82
N PRO A 974 13.86 14.46 19.10
CA PRO A 974 13.41 15.80 19.48
C PRO A 974 12.75 15.89 20.87
N LEU A 975 12.35 14.77 21.46
CA LEU A 975 11.74 14.67 22.79
C LEU A 975 12.79 14.40 23.90
N MET A 976 14.07 14.47 23.56
CA MET A 976 15.22 14.38 24.46
C MET A 976 16.00 15.71 24.47
N ARG A 977 16.80 15.94 25.52
CA ARG A 977 17.86 16.96 25.54
C ARG A 977 19.18 16.24 25.35
N VAL A 978 19.94 16.67 24.34
CA VAL A 978 21.25 16.12 24.00
C VAL A 978 22.28 17.23 24.10
N GLN A 979 23.42 16.93 24.72
CA GLN A 979 24.55 17.82 24.89
C GLN A 979 25.85 17.01 24.89
N ASP A 980 26.98 17.63 24.58
CA ASP A 980 28.28 16.97 24.70
C ASP A 980 28.58 16.63 26.17
N ALA A 981 29.28 15.51 26.39
CA ALA A 981 29.78 15.10 27.70
C ALA A 981 31.06 15.89 28.05
N VAL A 982 31.32 16.08 29.36
CA VAL A 982 32.28 17.07 29.89
C VAL A 982 33.77 16.72 29.65
N ALA A 983 34.12 15.63 28.97
CA ALA A 983 35.51 15.37 28.57
C ALA A 983 35.62 14.50 27.31
N PRO A 984 36.13 15.04 26.18
CA PRO A 984 36.53 14.23 25.05
C PRO A 984 37.72 13.35 25.41
N GLN A 985 37.59 12.03 25.28
CA GLN A 985 38.75 11.14 25.25
C GLN A 985 39.32 11.16 23.82
N PRO A 986 40.64 11.29 23.61
CA PRO A 986 41.24 11.19 22.29
C PRO A 986 41.00 9.79 21.71
N TYR A 987 40.39 9.72 20.54
CA TYR A 987 40.24 8.47 19.79
C TYR A 987 41.60 8.02 19.22
N HIS A 988 41.92 6.73 19.37
CA HIS A 988 43.10 6.13 18.76
C HIS A 988 42.71 5.22 17.58
N GLU A 989 43.45 5.44 16.47
CA GLU A 989 43.60 4.65 15.24
C GLU A 989 42.68 4.94 14.05
N GLY A 990 43.29 5.54 13.02
CA GLY A 990 43.15 5.05 11.64
C GLY A 990 42.61 6.02 10.60
N GLY A 991 43.38 7.05 10.20
CA GLY A 991 43.16 7.76 8.94
C GLY A 991 43.63 9.22 8.94
N ASP A 992 44.92 9.45 8.68
CA ASP A 992 45.48 10.78 8.35
C ASP A 992 45.17 11.19 6.88
N GLU A 993 44.25 10.48 6.23
CA GLU A 993 43.88 10.67 4.83
C GLU A 993 42.35 10.87 4.70
N SER A 994 41.83 12.07 5.00
CA SER A 994 40.67 12.67 4.29
C SER A 994 40.26 14.09 4.75
N LEU A 995 41.15 14.90 5.33
CA LEU A 995 40.95 16.35 5.49
C LEU A 995 41.08 17.12 4.14
N ASP A 996 40.82 16.48 3.01
CA ASP A 996 40.93 17.05 1.65
C ASP A 996 39.75 17.95 1.26
N ARG A 997 38.82 18.25 2.18
CA ARG A 997 37.70 19.16 1.90
C ARG A 997 38.02 20.61 2.27
N PRO A 998 37.74 21.58 1.39
CA PRO A 998 37.98 23.00 1.66
C PRO A 998 37.41 23.51 2.98
N ILE A 999 36.18 23.11 3.34
CA ILE A 999 35.56 23.56 4.60
C ILE A 999 36.28 23.06 5.87
N ALA A 1000 36.84 21.86 5.83
CA ALA A 1000 37.56 21.29 6.97
C ALA A 1000 38.92 21.98 7.15
N ALA A 1001 39.61 22.26 6.04
CA ALA A 1001 40.84 23.04 6.04
C ALA A 1001 40.61 24.48 6.55
N TRP A 1002 39.53 25.13 6.10
CA TRP A 1002 39.12 26.45 6.56
C TRP A 1002 38.80 26.47 8.07
N ALA A 1003 38.00 25.52 8.56
CA ALA A 1003 37.65 25.45 9.98
C ALA A 1003 38.89 25.26 10.85
N LYS A 1004 39.83 24.40 10.43
CA LYS A 1004 41.11 24.21 11.12
C LYS A 1004 41.96 25.48 11.12
N ALA A 1005 42.13 26.12 9.96
CA ALA A 1005 42.88 27.37 9.84
C ALA A 1005 42.27 28.50 10.69
N THR A 1006 40.95 28.53 10.82
CA THR A 1006 40.22 29.51 11.64
C THR A 1006 40.52 29.35 13.12
N ILE A 1007 40.52 28.11 13.65
CA ILE A 1007 40.92 27.83 15.03
C ILE A 1007 42.37 28.22 15.28
N ASP A 1008 43.28 27.83 14.38
CA ASP A 1008 44.71 28.10 14.51
C ASP A 1008 45.02 29.62 14.51
N GLN A 1009 44.20 30.44 13.85
CA GLN A 1009 44.34 31.90 13.79
C GLN A 1009 43.73 32.63 15.00
N CYS A 1010 42.64 32.12 15.57
CA CYS A 1010 41.88 32.81 16.62
C CYS A 1010 42.30 32.46 18.05
N ASP A 1011 43.11 31.41 18.25
CA ASP A 1011 43.57 30.92 19.56
C ASP A 1011 42.41 30.75 20.57
N ASP A 1012 41.28 30.19 20.10
CA ASP A 1012 40.07 30.00 20.92
C ASP A 1012 40.26 28.83 21.91
N PRO A 1013 40.21 29.08 23.24
CA PRO A 1013 40.35 28.04 24.25
C PRO A 1013 39.18 27.04 24.31
N GLY A 1014 38.08 27.27 23.57
CA GLY A 1014 36.86 26.47 23.58
C GLY A 1014 36.88 25.20 22.71
N ILE A 1015 37.83 25.06 21.77
CA ILE A 1015 37.97 23.86 20.95
C ILE A 1015 39.41 23.64 20.49
N GLU A 1016 40.00 22.50 20.90
CA GLU A 1016 41.34 22.12 20.42
C GLU A 1016 41.26 21.49 19.01
N SER A 1017 42.30 21.66 18.19
CA SER A 1017 42.40 21.07 16.83
C SER A 1017 42.02 19.58 16.77
N PRO A 1018 42.40 18.70 17.72
CA PRO A 1018 41.98 17.29 17.72
C PRO A 1018 40.47 17.07 17.93
N GLN A 1019 39.80 17.94 18.72
CA GLN A 1019 38.37 17.85 18.99
C GLN A 1019 37.54 18.25 17.76
N LEU A 1020 37.97 19.30 17.04
CA LEU A 1020 37.37 19.67 15.76
C LEU A 1020 37.55 18.55 14.73
N ALA A 1021 38.76 18.00 14.60
CA ALA A 1021 39.03 16.91 13.68
C ALA A 1021 38.12 15.69 13.95
N HIS A 1022 37.89 15.36 15.22
CA HIS A 1022 36.96 14.30 15.61
C HIS A 1022 35.51 14.59 15.19
N ALA A 1023 35.04 15.82 15.43
CA ALA A 1023 33.69 16.23 15.04
C ALA A 1023 33.48 16.18 13.52
N LEU A 1024 34.46 16.65 12.74
CA LEU A 1024 34.42 16.60 11.28
C LEU A 1024 34.38 15.17 10.75
N GLU A 1025 35.17 14.26 11.32
CA GLU A 1025 35.14 12.84 10.96
C GLU A 1025 33.81 12.19 11.35
N SER A 1026 33.27 12.53 12.52
CA SER A 1026 31.94 12.07 12.96
C SER A 1026 30.82 12.54 12.03
N GLN A 1027 30.86 13.81 11.58
CA GLN A 1027 29.94 14.37 10.59
C GLN A 1027 30.03 13.63 9.24
N ARG A 1028 31.26 13.39 8.76
CA ARG A 1028 31.53 12.64 7.52
C ARG A 1028 30.98 11.22 7.61
N ALA A 1029 31.30 10.50 8.68
CA ALA A 1029 30.86 9.14 8.92
C ALA A 1029 29.32 9.05 8.99
N ALA A 1030 28.67 9.97 9.70
CA ALA A 1030 27.20 10.01 9.79
C ALA A 1030 26.55 10.20 8.41
N VAL A 1031 27.08 11.11 7.58
CA VAL A 1031 26.56 11.31 6.23
C VAL A 1031 26.83 10.11 5.33
N GLU A 1032 28.03 9.53 5.36
CA GLU A 1032 28.39 8.38 4.53
C GLU A 1032 27.61 7.11 4.89
N GLN A 1033 27.35 6.89 6.18
CA GLN A 1033 26.72 5.66 6.68
C GLN A 1033 25.19 5.75 6.71
N GLU A 1034 24.62 6.94 6.99
CA GLU A 1034 23.18 7.10 7.20
C GLU A 1034 22.56 8.08 6.19
N TYR A 1035 23.02 9.33 6.14
CA TYR A 1035 22.25 10.41 5.50
C TYR A 1035 22.34 10.49 3.97
N SER A 1036 23.42 9.99 3.37
CA SER A 1036 23.60 9.92 1.92
C SER A 1036 22.98 8.68 1.27
N ARG A 1037 22.51 7.72 2.08
CA ARG A 1037 21.98 6.43 1.62
C ARG A 1037 20.46 6.43 1.54
N GLN A 1038 19.93 5.55 0.69
CA GLN A 1038 18.52 5.15 0.72
C GLN A 1038 18.41 3.84 1.50
N HIS A 1039 17.45 3.79 2.42
CA HIS A 1039 17.25 2.64 3.30
C HIS A 1039 15.94 1.94 2.93
N ASP A 1040 16.01 0.65 2.56
CA ASP A 1040 14.85 -0.24 2.45
C ASP A 1040 14.98 -1.32 3.53
N THR A 1041 14.37 -1.07 4.69
CA THR A 1041 14.50 -1.96 5.85
C THR A 1041 13.89 -3.33 5.60
N PHE A 1042 12.74 -3.36 4.91
CA PHE A 1042 11.93 -4.58 4.79
C PHE A 1042 12.18 -5.34 3.48
N ARG A 1043 12.64 -4.67 2.42
CA ARG A 1043 12.90 -5.25 1.09
C ARG A 1043 11.76 -6.14 0.61
N LEU A 1044 10.52 -5.62 0.71
CA LEU A 1044 9.31 -6.37 0.40
C LEU A 1044 9.29 -6.81 -1.08
N LEU A 1045 8.67 -7.96 -1.33
CA LEU A 1045 8.43 -8.45 -2.68
C LEU A 1045 7.38 -7.58 -3.38
N GLY A 1046 7.71 -7.08 -4.56
CA GLY A 1046 6.82 -6.23 -5.37
C GLY A 1046 6.74 -4.76 -4.97
N GLN A 1047 7.29 -4.37 -3.82
CA GLN A 1047 7.21 -3.00 -3.31
C GLN A 1047 8.54 -2.52 -2.71
N ASP A 1048 9.03 -1.36 -3.15
CA ASP A 1048 10.13 -0.66 -2.48
C ASP A 1048 9.57 0.29 -1.42
N ASN A 1049 10.21 0.35 -0.26
CA ASN A 1049 9.89 1.27 0.82
C ASN A 1049 11.18 1.98 1.28
N LEU A 1050 11.47 3.09 0.61
CA LEU A 1050 12.73 3.79 0.74
C LEU A 1050 12.59 4.97 1.70
N ARG A 1051 13.48 5.03 2.68
CA ARG A 1051 13.72 6.23 3.48
C ARG A 1051 15.00 6.90 3.01
N ARG A 1052 14.97 8.20 2.80
CA ARG A 1052 16.14 9.02 2.45
C ARG A 1052 16.07 10.38 3.13
N TYR A 1053 17.15 11.15 2.99
CA TYR A 1053 17.26 12.49 3.53
C TYR A 1053 17.49 13.49 2.40
N ARG A 1054 16.90 14.67 2.54
CA ARG A 1054 17.07 15.79 1.61
C ARG A 1054 17.61 17.00 2.37
N PRO A 1055 18.51 17.78 1.76
CA PRO A 1055 18.91 19.07 2.31
C PRO A 1055 17.70 19.94 2.63
N ALA A 1056 17.70 20.59 3.79
CA ALA A 1056 16.66 21.55 4.14
C ALA A 1056 16.75 22.78 3.22
N SER A 1057 15.60 23.30 2.78
CA SER A 1057 15.54 24.53 1.98
C SER A 1057 15.56 25.77 2.87
N GLY A 1058 16.19 26.85 2.42
CA GLY A 1058 16.13 28.17 3.09
C GLY A 1058 16.65 28.13 4.54
N LEU A 1059 17.76 27.42 4.76
CA LEU A 1059 18.44 27.35 6.04
C LEU A 1059 19.27 28.62 6.29
N THR A 1060 19.06 29.24 7.45
CA THR A 1060 19.89 30.35 7.93
C THR A 1060 20.47 29.99 9.29
N ILE A 1061 21.79 30.15 9.46
CA ILE A 1061 22.48 30.07 10.76
C ILE A 1061 22.75 31.49 11.21
N ARG A 1062 22.29 31.86 12.42
CA ARG A 1062 22.55 33.18 13.01
C ARG A 1062 23.75 33.12 13.94
N PHE A 1063 24.71 34.01 13.71
CA PHE A 1063 25.89 34.23 14.56
C PHE A 1063 25.84 35.63 15.18
N THR A 1064 25.95 35.68 16.51
CA THR A 1064 25.86 36.89 17.34
C THR A 1064 27.08 37.01 18.27
N PRO A 1065 27.31 38.16 18.94
CA PRO A 1065 28.43 38.32 19.87
C PRO A 1065 28.43 37.36 21.07
N ASP A 1066 27.28 36.77 21.41
CA ASP A 1066 27.13 35.82 22.53
C ASP A 1066 27.47 34.37 22.12
N ASP A 1067 27.66 34.11 20.82
CA ASP A 1067 27.95 32.78 20.28
C ASP A 1067 29.44 32.44 20.30
N SER A 1068 29.76 31.16 20.51
CA SER A 1068 31.13 30.68 20.44
C SER A 1068 31.57 30.42 19.00
N LEU A 1069 32.85 30.66 18.70
CA LEU A 1069 33.44 30.32 17.40
C LEU A 1069 33.35 28.80 17.14
N ARG A 1070 33.53 27.98 18.19
CA ARG A 1070 33.28 26.53 18.15
C ARG A 1070 31.91 26.18 17.54
N ASP A 1071 30.84 26.77 18.08
CA ASP A 1071 29.49 26.34 17.74
C ASP A 1071 29.11 26.73 16.31
N VAL A 1072 29.54 27.91 15.83
CA VAL A 1072 29.34 28.29 14.43
C VAL A 1072 30.14 27.40 13.49
N LEU A 1073 31.40 27.06 13.82
CA LEU A 1073 32.21 26.16 13.01
C LEU A 1073 31.56 24.79 12.87
N LEU A 1074 31.13 24.18 13.98
CA LEU A 1074 30.49 22.86 13.98
C LEU A 1074 29.15 22.86 13.22
N ALA A 1075 28.33 23.89 13.42
CA ALA A 1075 27.05 24.02 12.73
C ALA A 1075 27.24 24.20 11.21
N LEU A 1076 28.18 25.05 10.81
CA LEU A 1076 28.46 25.35 9.40
C LEU A 1076 29.09 24.14 8.70
N THR A 1077 30.06 23.46 9.32
CA THR A 1077 30.68 22.25 8.74
C THR A 1077 29.69 21.10 8.66
N ALA A 1078 28.79 20.95 9.64
CA ALA A 1078 27.74 19.94 9.59
C ALA A 1078 26.73 20.21 8.46
N ALA A 1079 26.31 21.47 8.30
CA ALA A 1079 25.39 21.87 7.23
C ALA A 1079 26.00 21.63 5.83
N VAL A 1080 27.26 22.03 5.63
CA VAL A 1080 27.99 21.78 4.36
C VAL A 1080 28.21 20.28 4.13
N THR A 1081 28.61 19.54 5.16
CA THR A 1081 28.84 18.09 5.07
C THR A 1081 27.56 17.33 4.74
N ALA A 1082 26.42 17.77 5.28
CA ALA A 1082 25.08 17.29 4.95
C ALA A 1082 24.59 17.74 3.56
N GLY A 1083 25.35 18.59 2.85
CA GLY A 1083 25.01 19.10 1.53
C GLY A 1083 23.90 20.14 1.54
N THR A 1084 23.79 20.94 2.61
CA THR A 1084 22.74 21.95 2.79
C THR A 1084 23.26 23.36 2.51
N PRO A 1085 22.82 24.00 1.42
CA PRO A 1085 23.11 25.41 1.18
C PRO A 1085 22.59 26.27 2.33
N THR A 1086 23.45 27.14 2.84
CA THR A 1086 23.23 27.84 4.11
C THR A 1086 23.55 29.32 3.99
N THR A 1087 22.63 30.16 4.44
CA THR A 1087 22.95 31.57 4.72
C THR A 1087 23.56 31.68 6.10
N LEU A 1088 24.78 32.21 6.19
CA LEU A 1088 25.41 32.55 7.46
C LEU A 1088 25.10 34.02 7.76
N SER A 1089 24.10 34.24 8.61
CA SER A 1089 23.63 35.55 9.06
C SER A 1089 24.54 36.05 10.18
N ILE A 1090 25.29 37.12 9.94
CA ILE A 1090 26.30 37.65 10.86
C ILE A 1090 25.82 38.98 11.41
N ASP A 1091 25.76 39.10 12.74
CA ASP A 1091 25.41 40.35 13.39
C ASP A 1091 26.53 41.41 13.20
N PRO A 1092 26.22 42.65 12.74
CA PRO A 1092 27.20 43.72 12.60
C PRO A 1092 27.94 44.09 13.90
N ALA A 1093 27.40 43.72 15.07
CA ALA A 1093 28.04 43.90 16.37
C ALA A 1093 29.19 42.92 16.64
N VAL A 1094 29.35 41.86 15.83
CA VAL A 1094 30.49 40.94 15.89
C VAL A 1094 31.79 41.67 15.53
N ALA A 1095 32.88 41.32 16.22
CA ALA A 1095 34.20 41.91 15.96
C ALA A 1095 34.59 41.79 14.47
N TYR A 1096 35.11 42.87 13.90
CA TYR A 1096 35.40 42.96 12.46
C TYR A 1096 36.31 41.83 11.97
N GLU A 1097 37.35 41.52 12.74
CA GLU A 1097 38.31 40.46 12.43
C GLU A 1097 37.62 39.09 12.34
N LEU A 1098 36.66 38.81 13.22
CA LEU A 1098 35.91 37.57 13.21
C LEU A 1098 34.91 37.53 12.05
N ARG A 1099 34.32 38.68 11.68
CA ARG A 1099 33.45 38.78 10.50
C ARG A 1099 34.22 38.46 9.22
N GLU A 1100 35.40 39.05 9.00
CA GLU A 1100 36.22 38.75 7.82
C GLU A 1100 36.57 37.25 7.73
N ILE A 1101 36.89 36.62 8.86
CA ILE A 1101 37.19 35.18 8.90
C ILE A 1101 35.96 34.35 8.53
N LEU A 1102 34.79 34.67 9.08
CA LEU A 1102 33.55 33.97 8.76
C LEU A 1102 33.09 34.20 7.32
N GLU A 1103 33.28 35.40 6.78
CA GLU A 1103 32.99 35.72 5.37
C GLU A 1103 33.88 34.93 4.40
N SER A 1104 35.15 34.68 4.77
CA SER A 1104 36.07 33.87 3.96
C SER A 1104 35.63 32.41 3.78
N SER A 1105 34.64 31.93 4.55
CA SER A 1105 34.06 30.60 4.36
C SER A 1105 33.45 30.42 2.95
N ALA A 1106 32.94 31.49 2.34
CA ALA A 1106 32.38 31.45 0.99
C ALA A 1106 33.44 31.17 -0.10
N ASP A 1107 34.68 31.59 0.14
CA ASP A 1107 35.79 31.35 -0.79
C ASP A 1107 36.21 29.88 -0.81
N HIS A 1108 35.97 29.16 0.30
CA HIS A 1108 36.31 27.76 0.46
C HIS A 1108 35.19 26.84 -0.05
N GLU A 1109 33.92 27.20 0.14
CA GLU A 1109 32.77 26.42 -0.35
C GLU A 1109 31.80 27.27 -1.18
N PRO A 1110 32.17 27.67 -2.41
CA PRO A 1110 31.35 28.54 -3.25
C PRO A 1110 29.98 27.92 -3.56
N GLY A 1111 28.91 28.67 -3.27
CA GLY A 1111 27.53 28.25 -3.51
C GLY A 1111 26.91 27.36 -2.44
N MET A 1112 27.67 26.98 -1.42
CA MET A 1112 27.16 26.26 -0.23
C MET A 1112 26.99 27.18 0.97
N ILE A 1113 27.90 28.14 1.15
CA ILE A 1113 27.82 29.13 2.22
C ILE A 1113 27.61 30.51 1.60
N HIS A 1114 26.61 31.23 2.11
CA HIS A 1114 26.31 32.60 1.75
C HIS A 1114 26.38 33.48 3.00
N PRO A 1115 27.55 34.03 3.34
CA PRO A 1115 27.69 35.02 4.40
C PRO A 1115 26.88 36.26 4.07
N LEU A 1116 26.13 36.75 5.04
CA LEU A 1116 25.34 37.96 4.95
C LEU A 1116 25.46 38.71 6.28
N GLU A 1117 26.11 39.86 6.24
CA GLU A 1117 26.05 40.83 7.34
C GLU A 1117 24.66 41.46 7.35
N GLU A 1118 23.90 41.22 8.42
CA GLU A 1118 22.55 41.77 8.58
C GLU A 1118 22.21 41.98 10.06
N SER A 1119 21.56 43.09 10.35
CA SER A 1119 20.99 43.39 11.66
C SER A 1119 19.81 42.45 11.99
N ALA A 1120 19.41 42.42 13.28
CA ALA A 1120 18.22 41.71 13.72
C ALA A 1120 16.95 42.12 12.94
N ASP A 1121 16.79 43.42 12.66
CA ASP A 1121 15.64 43.97 11.93
C ASP A 1121 15.63 43.49 10.47
N GLU A 1122 16.79 43.46 9.79
CA GLU A 1122 16.91 42.95 8.42
C GLU A 1122 16.65 41.44 8.34
N LEU A 1123 17.10 40.67 9.35
CA LEU A 1123 16.76 39.25 9.45
C LEU A 1123 15.26 39.04 9.63
N VAL A 1124 14.59 39.86 10.45
CA VAL A 1124 13.13 39.83 10.61
C VAL A 1124 12.42 40.13 9.30
N GLU A 1125 12.91 41.09 8.50
CA GLU A 1125 12.36 41.37 7.17
C GLU A 1125 12.45 40.15 6.25
N ARG A 1126 13.59 39.46 6.21
CA ARG A 1126 13.76 38.22 5.43
C ARG A 1126 12.90 37.06 5.90
N ILE A 1127 12.78 36.86 7.21
CA ILE A 1127 11.86 35.87 7.79
C ILE A 1127 10.43 36.18 7.33
N THR A 1128 10.02 37.44 7.43
CA THR A 1128 8.66 37.89 7.06
C THR A 1128 8.41 37.81 5.56
N ALA A 1129 9.42 38.05 4.73
CA ALA A 1129 9.37 37.89 3.28
C ALA A 1129 9.27 36.41 2.84
N GLY A 1130 9.59 35.46 3.73
CA GLY A 1130 9.59 34.03 3.46
C GLY A 1130 10.91 33.50 2.91
N ASP A 1131 11.99 34.28 2.99
CA ASP A 1131 13.34 33.88 2.54
C ASP A 1131 14.02 32.92 3.52
N VAL A 1132 13.50 32.81 4.74
CA VAL A 1132 14.00 31.92 5.80
C VAL A 1132 12.93 30.91 6.18
N HIS A 1133 13.19 29.64 5.90
CA HIS A 1133 12.29 28.53 6.26
C HIS A 1133 12.74 27.80 7.52
N ARG A 1134 14.06 27.77 7.79
CA ARG A 1134 14.66 27.15 8.96
C ARG A 1134 15.75 28.05 9.52
N LEU A 1135 15.63 28.44 10.78
CA LEU A 1135 16.57 29.30 11.49
C LEU A 1135 17.30 28.50 12.57
N ARG A 1136 18.61 28.37 12.44
CA ARG A 1136 19.50 27.76 13.45
C ARG A 1136 20.08 28.88 14.32
N LEU A 1137 19.74 28.83 15.60
CA LEU A 1137 20.34 29.66 16.64
C LEU A 1137 21.36 28.81 17.40
N LEU A 1138 22.56 29.32 17.62
CA LEU A 1138 23.64 28.54 18.24
C LEU A 1138 23.52 28.49 19.77
N HIS A 1139 22.82 29.47 20.36
CA HIS A 1139 22.35 29.47 21.74
C HIS A 1139 20.83 29.67 21.82
N ALA A 1140 20.25 29.37 22.98
CA ALA A 1140 18.84 29.63 23.25
C ALA A 1140 18.60 31.14 23.48
N THR A 1141 17.73 31.75 22.68
CA THR A 1141 17.43 33.19 22.73
C THR A 1141 16.13 33.48 23.50
N ASP A 1142 15.88 34.76 23.82
CA ASP A 1142 14.62 35.17 24.44
C ASP A 1142 13.45 34.95 23.49
N SER A 1143 12.46 34.17 23.93
CA SER A 1143 11.12 34.01 23.36
C SER A 1143 10.45 35.29 22.83
N ARG A 1144 10.84 36.46 23.35
CA ARG A 1144 10.30 37.78 23.01
C ARG A 1144 11.13 38.56 22.00
N SER A 1145 12.21 37.98 21.48
CA SER A 1145 13.00 38.60 20.43
C SER A 1145 12.14 38.83 19.18
N ALA A 1146 12.48 39.86 18.40
CA ALA A 1146 11.73 40.20 17.20
C ALA A 1146 11.78 39.06 16.15
N GLU A 1147 12.91 38.37 16.06
CA GLU A 1147 13.14 37.20 15.21
C GLU A 1147 12.25 36.03 15.60
N SER A 1148 12.14 35.73 16.90
CA SER A 1148 11.29 34.65 17.41
C SER A 1148 9.82 34.90 17.13
N ILE A 1149 9.37 36.15 17.30
CA ILE A 1149 8.00 36.57 16.99
C ILE A 1149 7.74 36.50 15.48
N ALA A 1150 8.67 36.95 14.65
CA ALA A 1150 8.56 36.88 13.20
C ALA A 1150 8.47 35.43 12.71
N ALA A 1151 9.36 34.57 13.20
CA ALA A 1151 9.39 33.15 12.85
C ALA A 1151 8.11 32.42 13.29
N ALA A 1152 7.58 32.74 14.47
CA ALA A 1152 6.29 32.23 14.93
C ALA A 1152 5.13 32.66 14.01
N ALA A 1153 5.15 33.89 13.49
CA ALA A 1153 4.12 34.41 12.59
C ALA A 1153 4.14 33.75 11.21
N THR A 1154 5.32 33.38 10.71
CA THR A 1154 5.51 32.74 9.39
C THR A 1154 5.57 31.22 9.43
N LEU A 1155 5.59 30.60 10.62
CA LEU A 1155 5.92 29.19 10.85
C LEU A 1155 7.33 28.80 10.36
N THR A 1156 8.27 29.74 10.42
CA THR A 1156 9.70 29.44 10.23
C THR A 1156 10.18 28.62 11.42
N THR A 1157 10.77 27.45 11.16
CA THR A 1157 11.21 26.57 12.25
C THR A 1157 12.50 27.10 12.89
N ILE A 1158 12.45 27.40 14.19
CA ILE A 1158 13.63 27.74 15.00
C ILE A 1158 14.24 26.45 15.56
N MET A 1159 15.57 26.34 15.44
CA MET A 1159 16.37 25.28 16.04
C MET A 1159 17.40 25.91 16.98
N ASP A 1160 17.14 25.82 18.28
CA ASP A 1160 17.91 26.45 19.36
C ASP A 1160 18.56 25.41 20.31
N ALA A 1161 18.45 24.12 19.99
CA ALA A 1161 19.10 23.08 20.75
C ALA A 1161 20.63 23.27 20.76
N PRO A 1162 21.37 22.89 21.82
CA PRO A 1162 22.82 23.03 21.87
C PRO A 1162 23.50 22.41 20.65
N VAL A 1163 24.54 23.07 20.11
CA VAL A 1163 25.41 22.48 19.07
C VAL A 1163 26.21 21.34 19.70
N VAL A 1164 26.22 20.18 19.04
CA VAL A 1164 26.96 19.00 19.51
C VAL A 1164 28.00 18.55 18.49
N ALA A 1165 29.10 17.96 18.96
CA ALA A 1165 30.17 17.46 18.10
C ALA A 1165 29.77 16.20 17.30
N ALA A 1166 28.81 15.42 17.82
CA ALA A 1166 28.36 14.19 17.21
C ALA A 1166 27.59 14.43 15.90
N GLY A 1167 28.19 14.02 14.78
CA GLY A 1167 27.61 14.16 13.44
C GLY A 1167 26.27 13.46 13.25
N GLN A 1168 26.02 12.38 13.99
CA GLN A 1168 24.76 11.63 13.98
C GLN A 1168 23.59 12.50 14.44
N ILE A 1169 23.84 13.52 15.27
CA ILE A 1169 22.80 14.41 15.79
C ILE A 1169 22.83 15.77 15.07
N GLU A 1170 24.01 16.37 14.93
CA GLU A 1170 24.11 17.74 14.40
C GLU A 1170 23.77 17.78 12.90
N CYS A 1171 24.25 16.83 12.08
CA CYS A 1171 23.94 16.80 10.63
C CYS A 1171 22.44 16.66 10.35
N LEU A 1172 21.71 15.89 11.18
CA LEU A 1172 20.28 15.66 11.01
C LEU A 1172 19.46 16.95 11.04
N ARG A 1173 19.91 17.95 11.80
CA ARG A 1173 19.22 19.26 11.95
C ARG A 1173 19.15 20.04 10.64
N TYR A 1174 20.02 19.72 9.69
CA TYR A 1174 20.09 20.39 8.39
C TYR A 1174 19.40 19.60 7.28
N LEU A 1175 18.81 18.46 7.62
CA LEU A 1175 18.14 17.56 6.69
C LEU A 1175 16.63 17.53 6.94
N SER A 1176 15.90 17.03 5.95
CA SER A 1176 14.50 16.65 6.05
C SER A 1176 14.36 15.22 5.57
N GLU A 1177 13.69 14.39 6.36
CA GLU A 1177 13.40 13.02 5.97
C GLU A 1177 12.39 12.98 4.81
N GLN A 1178 12.51 11.97 3.94
CA GLN A 1178 11.55 11.71 2.88
C GLN A 1178 11.33 10.21 2.72
N SER A 1179 10.08 9.81 2.59
CA SER A 1179 9.69 8.43 2.36
C SER A 1179 9.18 8.26 0.94
N ILE A 1180 9.57 7.15 0.30
CA ILE A 1180 9.17 6.82 -1.06
C ILE A 1180 8.68 5.38 -1.06
N SER A 1181 7.47 5.16 -1.52
CA SER A 1181 6.91 3.83 -1.69
C SER A 1181 6.52 3.59 -3.14
N TYR A 1182 7.04 2.52 -3.73
CA TYR A 1182 6.89 2.22 -5.15
C TYR A 1182 6.47 0.77 -5.36
N ASP A 1183 5.26 0.59 -5.88
CA ASP A 1183 4.79 -0.72 -6.37
C ASP A 1183 5.36 -0.94 -7.77
N TYR A 1184 6.47 -1.67 -7.82
CA TYR A 1184 7.20 -1.93 -9.07
C TYR A 1184 6.71 -3.18 -9.81
N HIS A 1185 5.92 -4.02 -9.15
CA HIS A 1185 5.36 -5.21 -9.78
C HIS A 1185 4.29 -4.82 -10.81
N ARG A 1186 4.12 -5.65 -11.84
CA ARG A 1186 3.04 -5.53 -12.83
C ARG A 1186 2.17 -6.78 -12.76
N TYR A 1187 1.04 -6.68 -12.03
CA TYR A 1187 0.16 -7.82 -11.77
C TYR A 1187 0.91 -9.05 -11.19
N GLY A 1188 1.82 -8.82 -10.24
CA GLY A 1188 2.63 -9.84 -9.57
C GLY A 1188 3.95 -10.11 -10.30
N ASN A 1189 4.01 -9.84 -11.60
CA ASN A 1189 5.23 -9.96 -12.37
C ASN A 1189 6.28 -8.95 -11.87
N LEU A 1190 7.45 -9.44 -11.47
CA LEU A 1190 8.54 -8.62 -10.93
C LEU A 1190 9.49 -8.09 -12.02
N GLY A 1191 9.21 -8.38 -13.29
CA GLY A 1191 10.04 -8.00 -14.43
C GLY A 1191 11.49 -8.46 -14.26
N ARG A 1192 12.43 -7.58 -14.59
CA ARG A 1192 13.87 -7.81 -14.40
C ARG A 1192 14.29 -7.95 -12.94
N ARG A 1193 13.46 -7.49 -12.01
CA ARG A 1193 13.72 -7.51 -10.57
C ARG A 1193 13.39 -8.85 -9.92
N ALA A 1194 12.88 -9.82 -10.69
CA ALA A 1194 12.59 -11.18 -10.20
C ALA A 1194 13.82 -11.90 -9.61
N ALA A 1195 15.04 -11.53 -10.02
CA ALA A 1195 16.29 -12.09 -9.49
C ALA A 1195 16.79 -11.38 -8.22
N GLU A 1196 16.20 -10.26 -7.81
CA GLU A 1196 16.60 -9.55 -6.60
C GLU A 1196 16.24 -10.38 -5.36
N GLN A 1197 17.17 -10.47 -4.41
CA GLN A 1197 16.87 -11.04 -3.10
C GLN A 1197 15.92 -10.10 -2.35
N ARG A 1198 14.71 -10.59 -2.08
CA ARG A 1198 13.62 -9.88 -1.42
C ARG A 1198 13.08 -10.75 -0.30
N THR A 1199 12.51 -10.11 0.71
CA THR A 1199 11.84 -10.80 1.81
C THR A 1199 10.65 -11.56 1.25
N GLN A 1200 10.71 -12.89 1.36
CA GLN A 1200 9.62 -13.76 0.94
C GLN A 1200 8.53 -13.78 2.03
N PRO A 1201 7.25 -13.97 1.66
CA PRO A 1201 6.22 -14.30 2.63
C PRO A 1201 6.67 -15.54 3.41
N SER A 1202 6.74 -15.43 4.73
CA SER A 1202 7.24 -16.52 5.57
C SER A 1202 6.41 -17.79 5.40
N ALA A 1203 7.06 -18.93 5.64
CA ALA A 1203 6.42 -20.10 6.23
C ALA A 1203 6.88 -20.09 7.69
N ASN A 1204 6.06 -19.58 8.62
CA ASN A 1204 6.30 -19.59 10.07
C ASN A 1204 7.67 -19.03 10.54
N LEU A 1205 7.72 -17.73 10.84
CA LEU A 1205 8.72 -17.15 11.77
C LEU A 1205 8.51 -17.61 13.24
N GLN A 1206 7.53 -18.46 13.53
CA GLN A 1206 7.29 -19.00 14.87
C GLN A 1206 8.26 -20.12 15.31
N ASN A 1207 9.20 -20.54 14.45
CA ASN A 1207 10.19 -21.58 14.75
C ASN A 1207 11.66 -21.12 14.68
N ALA A 1208 11.93 -19.81 14.76
CA ALA A 1208 13.30 -19.29 14.90
C ALA A 1208 13.58 -18.80 16.32
#